data_AF-H5TFM5-F1
#
_entry.id   AF-H5TFM5-F1
#
_cell.length_a   1.000
_cell.length_b   1.000
_cell.length_c   1.000
_cell.angle_alpha   90.00
_cell.angle_beta   90.00
_cell.angle_gamma   90.00
#
_symmetry.space_group_name_H-M   'P 1'
#
loop_
_entity.id
_entity.type
_entity.pdbx_description
1 polymer ?
#
loop_
_entity_poly.entity_id
_entity_poly.type
_entity_poly.pdbx_seq_one_letter_code
_entity_poly.pdbx_strand_id
1 'polypeptide(L)'
;MGFLIGFSPWIIYWILVGNASFRVAVIVALCLAVLAVLVQRLRRQPWHTLEIGAVVAFAAFSVLAFTVSDSFLERWLQPLGNAAIFLIVLVGMLIRRPFVREYARATVTDDVARSDGFQVITAAMTWMWIAVFAIMTVVSLIPPLVQGDATIHDGASTLSIICYWVIPFTIMGVAGTVSGVFPAWFSSHIDAIDKRQASARPGEPVAQPTAPPDELDPRVVVHAPSTSRHDEPFSIGVDAPGIATLGVTVSGQDLYGRLWRWQGRLAGTGQSVDDILCGMAFTGEPDRADLFVPPVEPWQVRIEVSGEQHRTAVTRLRSSTAPGVHVTEVDVDGRPGLLALPVGGRARQAVVCFGGSEGGYDSQRAAISALASRGLVALAYNWLDADPEAVPVANIPLERFATAISWLAARAEVESNTVVALAISRSSEGVAATLAREPDLPVSALILVSPSSVTWQAIGAGGEIPDTSSWTHRGHPCQYAPLPSGTLMPQLVSNAWHLSRDIARHEPTLLRLAPAYSAGLDALGRSKTATGVIISAENIPCPILCVSGSDDHLWPSEQMADTLLARRQTASDKHIRYDGAGHLLRPGLYPSTVQVVGGIDLGGRPREHGLACLALTDEIVGFVGSAGNVDAVRSAR
;
A
#
# COMPACT_ATOMS: atom_id res chain seq x y z
N MET A 1 11.45 32.60 0.06
CA MET A 1 11.43 34.06 0.37
C MET A 1 10.33 34.46 1.36
N GLY A 2 9.16 33.80 1.44
CA GLY A 2 8.06 34.20 2.34
C GLY A 2 8.34 34.06 3.85
N PHE A 3 9.01 32.99 4.26
CA PHE A 3 9.33 32.69 5.67
C PHE A 3 10.15 33.81 6.36
N LEU A 4 11.09 34.42 5.63
CA LEU A 4 11.94 35.51 6.16
C LEU A 4 11.14 36.79 6.46
N ILE A 5 10.03 37.03 5.74
CA ILE A 5 9.20 38.21 5.94
C ILE A 5 8.48 38.11 7.29
N GLY A 6 7.88 36.96 7.60
CA GLY A 6 7.18 36.72 8.87
C GLY A 6 8.09 36.75 10.09
N PHE A 7 9.32 36.26 9.96
CA PHE A 7 10.32 36.30 11.05
C PHE A 7 11.05 37.64 11.16
N SER A 8 10.98 38.52 10.15
CA SER A 8 11.75 39.77 10.16
C SER A 8 11.54 40.66 11.39
N PRO A 9 10.30 40.85 11.93
CA PRO A 9 10.11 41.67 13.13
C PRO A 9 10.75 41.03 14.36
N TRP A 10 10.70 39.70 14.46
CA TRP A 10 11.30 38.93 15.55
C TRP A 10 12.82 38.94 15.51
N ILE A 11 13.41 38.76 14.32
CA ILE A 11 14.87 38.81 14.13
C ILE A 11 15.40 40.18 14.50
N ILE A 12 14.78 41.25 14.00
CA ILE A 12 15.21 42.62 14.31
C ILE A 12 14.99 42.93 15.79
N TYR A 13 13.88 42.50 16.38
CA TYR A 13 13.65 42.60 17.81
C TYR A 13 14.77 41.93 18.62
N TRP A 14 15.12 40.68 18.32
CA TRP A 14 16.18 39.95 19.03
C TRP A 14 17.55 40.61 18.86
N ILE A 15 17.85 41.22 17.71
CA ILE A 15 19.09 41.98 17.54
C ILE A 15 19.07 43.25 18.38
N LEU A 16 17.99 44.02 18.34
CA LEU A 16 17.93 45.34 18.98
C LEU A 16 17.74 45.27 20.49
N VAL A 17 17.02 44.26 21.00
CA VAL A 17 16.68 44.18 22.42
C VAL A 17 17.92 44.06 23.30
N GLY A 18 19.00 43.42 22.81
CA GLY A 18 20.28 43.35 23.53
C GLY A 18 21.20 44.56 23.34
N ASN A 19 20.99 45.35 22.28
CA ASN A 19 21.96 46.36 21.80
C ASN A 19 21.43 47.80 21.80
N ALA A 20 20.15 48.01 22.08
CA ALA A 20 19.49 49.30 22.05
C ALA A 20 18.45 49.40 23.18
N SER A 21 17.91 50.61 23.40
CA SER A 21 16.82 50.78 24.38
C SER A 21 15.60 49.93 24.01
N PHE A 22 14.95 49.33 25.01
CA PHE A 22 13.78 48.48 24.80
C PHE A 22 12.66 49.16 24.01
N ARG A 23 12.42 50.45 24.28
CA ARG A 23 11.40 51.24 23.57
C ARG A 23 11.69 51.30 22.07
N VAL A 24 12.94 51.55 21.69
CA VAL A 24 13.36 51.57 20.27
C VAL A 24 13.23 50.18 19.65
N ALA A 25 13.73 49.14 20.33
CA ALA A 25 13.68 47.76 19.82
C ALA A 25 12.24 47.33 19.51
N VAL A 26 11.31 47.58 20.44
CA VAL A 26 9.91 47.16 20.31
C VAL A 26 9.14 48.03 19.30
N ILE A 27 9.36 49.35 19.24
CA ILE A 27 8.73 50.21 18.23
C ILE A 27 9.19 49.83 16.82
N VAL A 28 10.49 49.60 16.63
CA VAL A 28 11.02 49.18 15.31
C VAL A 28 10.42 47.84 14.90
N ALA A 29 10.35 46.88 15.82
CA ALA A 29 9.71 45.58 15.56
C ALA A 29 8.21 45.72 15.22
N LEU A 30 7.46 46.57 15.95
CA LEU A 30 6.06 46.85 15.65
C LEU A 30 5.88 47.47 14.25
N CYS A 31 6.69 48.47 13.90
CA CYS A 31 6.68 49.09 12.58
C CYS A 31 6.95 48.07 11.47
N LEU A 32 7.92 47.17 11.66
CA LEU A 32 8.21 46.10 10.72
C LEU A 32 7.08 45.07 10.62
N ALA A 33 6.44 44.71 11.73
CA ALA A 33 5.30 43.79 11.73
C ALA A 33 4.11 44.39 10.96
N VAL A 34 3.79 45.66 11.18
CA VAL A 34 2.73 46.38 10.45
C VAL A 34 3.08 46.49 8.96
N LEU A 35 4.34 46.81 8.64
CA LEU A 35 4.82 46.87 7.26
C LEU A 35 4.71 45.51 6.56
N ALA A 36 5.06 44.41 7.23
CA ALA A 36 4.93 43.06 6.68
C ALA A 36 3.48 42.73 6.30
N VAL A 37 2.52 43.03 7.19
CA VAL A 37 1.09 42.86 6.93
C VAL A 37 0.63 43.77 5.77
N LEU A 38 1.08 45.02 5.72
CA LEU A 38 0.72 45.95 4.65
C LEU A 38 1.25 45.47 3.28
N VAL A 39 2.50 45.02 3.23
CA VAL A 39 3.11 44.47 2.00
C VAL A 39 2.35 43.23 1.52
N GLN A 40 1.94 42.33 2.43
CA GLN A 40 1.11 41.17 2.08
C GLN A 40 -0.24 41.60 1.51
N ARG A 41 -0.87 42.60 2.12
CA ARG A 41 -2.15 43.14 1.65
C ARG A 41 -2.04 43.76 0.26
N LEU A 42 -0.98 44.54 0.01
CA LEU A 42 -0.69 45.14 -1.30
C LEU A 42 -0.42 44.06 -2.36
N ARG A 43 0.25 42.97 -1.99
CA ARG A 43 0.49 41.80 -2.86
C ARG A 43 -0.72 40.88 -3.00
N ARG A 44 -1.88 41.23 -2.42
CA ARG A 44 -3.11 40.41 -2.39
C ARG A 44 -2.87 38.99 -1.86
N GLN A 45 -1.91 38.83 -0.96
CA GLN A 45 -1.63 37.55 -0.31
C GLN A 45 -2.60 37.32 0.86
N PRO A 46 -2.93 36.05 1.16
CA PRO A 46 -3.75 35.73 2.33
C PRO A 46 -3.03 36.11 3.61
N TRP A 47 -3.81 36.39 4.65
CA TRP A 47 -3.27 36.68 5.98
C TRP A 47 -2.60 35.44 6.57
N HIS A 48 -1.40 35.65 7.09
CA HIS A 48 -0.59 34.64 7.75
C HIS A 48 -0.62 34.86 9.27
N THR A 49 -0.59 33.75 10.01
CA THR A 49 -0.80 33.71 11.45
C THR A 49 0.35 34.36 12.21
N LEU A 50 1.59 34.21 11.70
CA LEU A 50 2.80 34.72 12.35
C LEU A 50 2.85 36.26 12.33
N GLU A 51 2.41 36.90 11.26
CA GLU A 51 2.44 38.34 11.05
C GLU A 51 1.36 39.05 11.87
N ILE A 52 0.13 38.53 11.88
CA ILE A 52 -0.93 39.05 12.76
C ILE A 52 -0.49 38.89 14.22
N GLY A 53 0.02 37.71 14.57
CA GLY A 53 0.55 37.44 15.90
C GLY A 53 1.65 38.41 16.30
N ALA A 54 2.60 38.68 15.39
CA ALA A 54 3.69 39.64 15.61
C ALA A 54 3.17 41.06 15.89
N VAL A 55 2.19 41.55 15.11
CA VAL A 55 1.60 42.87 15.35
C VAL A 55 0.97 42.94 16.74
N VAL A 56 0.20 41.93 17.14
CA VAL A 56 -0.43 41.87 18.46
C VAL A 56 0.62 41.81 19.59
N ALA A 57 1.64 40.95 19.45
CA ALA A 57 2.70 40.79 20.43
C ALA A 57 3.51 42.08 20.61
N PHE A 58 3.97 42.70 19.52
CA PHE A 58 4.76 43.93 19.59
C PHE A 58 3.95 45.15 19.99
N ALA A 59 2.64 45.18 19.72
CA ALA A 59 1.76 46.20 20.28
C ALA A 59 1.66 46.06 21.81
N ALA A 60 1.50 44.84 22.32
CA ALA A 60 1.48 44.59 23.77
C ALA A 60 2.83 44.91 24.43
N PHE A 61 3.95 44.53 23.81
CA PHE A 61 5.28 44.87 24.28
C PHE A 61 5.53 46.37 24.24
N SER A 62 4.96 47.09 23.27
CA SER A 62 5.09 48.55 23.19
C SER A 62 4.43 49.18 24.42
N VAL A 63 3.22 48.75 24.77
CA VAL A 63 2.55 49.20 25.99
C VAL A 63 3.42 48.92 27.21
N LEU A 64 3.90 47.67 27.37
CA LEU A 64 4.79 47.31 28.49
C LEU A 64 6.03 48.20 28.56
N ALA A 65 6.71 48.45 27.44
CA ALA A 65 7.93 49.25 27.35
C ALA A 65 7.75 50.71 27.78
N PHE A 66 6.52 51.24 27.79
CA PHE A 66 6.19 52.58 28.26
C PHE A 66 5.54 52.60 29.65
N THR A 67 5.04 51.47 30.16
CA THR A 67 4.32 51.41 31.44
C THR A 67 5.11 50.82 32.60
N VAL A 68 6.13 49.99 32.34
CA VAL A 68 6.91 49.30 33.38
C VAL A 68 8.36 49.81 33.48
N SER A 69 9.07 49.45 34.55
CA SER A 69 10.46 49.86 34.77
C SER A 69 11.45 49.13 33.84
N ASP A 70 12.56 49.79 33.52
CA ASP A 70 13.61 49.19 32.68
C ASP A 70 14.18 47.91 33.32
N SER A 71 14.30 47.84 34.65
CA SER A 71 14.69 46.62 35.37
C SER A 71 13.73 45.45 35.18
N PHE A 72 12.43 45.72 35.02
CA PHE A 72 11.46 44.69 34.70
C PHE A 72 11.63 44.21 33.26
N LEU A 73 11.86 45.14 32.33
CA LEU A 73 12.09 44.84 30.92
C LEU A 73 13.38 44.01 30.74
N GLU A 74 14.48 44.39 31.38
CA GLU A 74 15.74 43.64 31.38
C GLU A 74 15.55 42.20 31.86
N ARG A 75 14.67 41.98 32.84
CA ARG A 75 14.45 40.66 33.42
C ARG A 75 13.48 39.81 32.61
N TRP A 76 12.43 40.40 32.05
CA TRP A 76 11.27 39.64 31.56
C TRP A 76 11.04 39.72 30.05
N LEU A 77 11.63 40.69 29.35
CA LEU A 77 11.26 40.96 27.97
C LEU A 77 11.70 39.83 27.01
N GLN A 78 12.85 39.20 27.24
CA GLN A 78 13.28 38.02 26.47
C GLN A 78 12.38 36.79 26.70
N PRO A 79 12.07 36.36 27.95
CA PRO A 79 11.08 35.31 28.21
C PRO A 79 9.70 35.60 27.62
N LEU A 80 9.21 36.83 27.76
CA LEU A 80 7.92 37.24 27.21
C LEU A 80 7.92 37.19 25.68
N GLY A 81 9.01 37.59 25.02
CA GLY A 81 9.20 37.48 23.58
C GLY A 81 9.13 36.03 23.09
N ASN A 82 9.88 35.13 23.72
CA ASN A 82 9.86 33.70 23.39
C ASN A 82 8.48 33.08 23.65
N ALA A 83 7.83 33.45 24.76
CA ALA A 83 6.48 32.99 25.08
C ALA A 83 5.46 33.49 24.05
N ALA A 84 5.58 34.72 23.57
CA ALA A 84 4.67 35.28 22.57
C ALA A 84 4.75 34.54 21.24
N ILE A 85 5.96 34.31 20.69
CA ILE A 85 6.11 33.55 19.44
C ILE A 85 5.65 32.10 19.60
N PHE A 86 5.95 31.47 20.74
CA PHE A 86 5.43 30.14 21.09
C PHE A 86 3.90 30.10 21.07
N LEU A 87 3.24 31.04 21.74
CA LEU A 87 1.77 31.11 21.80
C LEU A 87 1.16 31.37 20.42
N ILE A 88 1.78 32.21 19.58
CA ILE A 88 1.30 32.48 18.22
C ILE A 88 1.30 31.21 17.39
N VAL A 89 2.40 30.46 17.37
CA VAL A 89 2.47 29.23 16.57
C VAL A 89 1.61 28.11 17.15
N LEU A 90 1.48 28.03 18.48
CA LEU A 90 0.63 27.06 19.15
C LEU A 90 -0.85 27.34 18.86
N VAL A 91 -1.30 28.59 19.03
CA VAL A 91 -2.67 29.01 18.71
C VAL A 91 -2.95 28.77 17.23
N GLY A 92 -2.02 29.11 16.33
CA GLY A 92 -2.11 28.79 14.91
C GLY A 92 -2.37 27.31 14.65
N MET A 93 -1.62 26.43 15.31
CA MET A 93 -1.81 24.99 15.22
C MET A 93 -3.18 24.55 15.77
N LEU A 94 -3.61 25.09 16.91
CA LEU A 94 -4.90 24.77 17.54
C LEU A 94 -6.10 25.21 16.69
N ILE A 95 -5.99 26.33 15.96
CA ILE A 95 -7.00 26.79 15.00
C ILE A 95 -6.84 26.17 13.59
N ARG A 96 -6.02 25.11 13.46
CA ARG A 96 -5.73 24.39 12.21
C ARG A 96 -5.11 25.25 11.10
N ARG A 97 -4.37 26.29 11.47
CA ARG A 97 -3.55 27.13 10.59
C ARG A 97 -2.06 27.01 10.95
N PRO A 98 -1.43 25.85 10.73
CA PRO A 98 0.00 25.69 10.96
C PRO A 98 0.79 26.67 10.09
N PHE A 99 1.61 27.52 10.71
CA PHE A 99 2.29 28.60 9.99
C PHE A 99 3.22 28.08 8.89
N VAL A 100 3.90 26.94 9.10
CA VAL A 100 4.75 26.33 8.07
C VAL A 100 3.96 26.04 6.80
N ARG A 101 2.71 25.56 6.95
CA ARG A 101 1.83 25.29 5.81
C ARG A 101 1.46 26.55 5.06
N GLU A 102 1.20 27.64 5.78
CA GLU A 102 0.84 28.92 5.18
C GLU A 102 1.95 29.45 4.26
N TYR A 103 3.22 29.28 4.63
CA TYR A 103 4.35 29.66 3.79
C TYR A 103 4.70 28.63 2.72
N ALA A 104 4.68 27.33 3.05
CA ALA A 104 5.03 26.26 2.13
C ALA A 104 4.01 26.12 0.99
N ARG A 105 2.75 26.50 1.22
CA ARG A 105 1.71 26.47 0.16
C ARG A 105 2.07 27.37 -1.02
N ALA A 106 2.78 28.47 -0.79
CA ALA A 106 3.19 29.38 -1.85
C ALA A 106 4.34 28.85 -2.72
N THR A 107 4.95 27.73 -2.36
CA THR A 107 6.10 27.12 -3.06
C THR A 107 5.76 25.82 -3.77
N VAL A 108 4.51 25.35 -3.68
CA VAL A 108 4.05 24.09 -4.29
C VAL A 108 2.84 24.34 -5.17
N THR A 109 2.51 23.38 -6.04
CA THR A 109 1.28 23.44 -6.84
C THR A 109 0.04 23.30 -5.97
N ASP A 110 -1.11 23.74 -6.48
CA ASP A 110 -2.38 23.65 -5.75
C ASP A 110 -2.79 22.20 -5.44
N ASP A 111 -2.38 21.24 -6.26
CA ASP A 111 -2.67 19.81 -6.04
C ASP A 111 -1.85 19.26 -4.88
N VAL A 112 -0.54 19.54 -4.85
CA VAL A 112 0.34 19.18 -3.72
C VAL A 112 -0.11 19.86 -2.44
N ALA A 113 -0.51 21.14 -2.51
CA ALA A 113 -1.00 21.88 -1.35
C ALA A 113 -2.27 21.30 -0.72
N ARG A 114 -3.11 20.60 -1.52
CA ARG A 114 -4.33 19.94 -1.06
C ARG A 114 -4.07 18.55 -0.50
N SER A 115 -2.96 17.90 -0.89
CA SER A 115 -2.64 16.54 -0.45
C SER A 115 -2.56 16.40 1.07
N ASP A 116 -3.05 15.27 1.59
CA ASP A 116 -2.97 14.95 3.02
C ASP A 116 -1.53 14.81 3.50
N GLY A 117 -0.65 14.26 2.65
CA GLY A 117 0.79 14.16 2.93
C GLY A 117 1.43 15.51 3.22
N PHE A 118 1.19 16.52 2.37
CA PHE A 118 1.66 17.88 2.60
C PHE A 118 1.12 18.47 3.90
N GLN A 119 -0.16 18.21 4.22
CA GLN A 119 -0.76 18.65 5.46
C GLN A 119 -0.09 18.02 6.69
N VAL A 120 0.24 16.72 6.65
CA VAL A 120 0.93 16.00 7.72
C VAL A 120 2.36 16.50 7.91
N ILE A 121 3.15 16.63 6.84
CA ILE A 121 4.54 17.12 6.92
C ILE A 121 4.57 18.54 7.49
N THR A 122 3.75 19.44 6.94
CA THR A 122 3.74 20.84 7.40
C THR A 122 3.23 20.98 8.83
N ALA A 123 2.34 20.09 9.28
CA ALA A 123 1.92 20.01 10.68
C ALA A 123 3.06 19.50 11.59
N ALA A 124 3.78 18.45 11.19
CA ALA A 124 4.92 17.92 11.93
C ALA A 124 6.05 18.97 12.06
N MET A 125 6.37 19.67 10.97
CA MET A 125 7.33 20.79 10.99
C MET A 125 6.86 21.92 11.91
N THR A 126 5.56 22.23 11.92
CA THR A 126 5.02 23.25 12.83
C THR A 126 5.14 22.80 14.30
N TRP A 127 4.89 21.53 14.60
CA TRP A 127 5.11 20.97 15.95
C TRP A 127 6.58 21.02 16.38
N MET A 128 7.51 20.76 15.47
CA MET A 128 8.95 20.96 15.73
C MET A 128 9.23 22.41 16.12
N TRP A 129 8.69 23.39 15.39
CA TRP A 129 8.85 24.81 15.72
C TRP A 129 8.17 25.19 17.05
N ILE A 130 7.00 24.64 17.35
CA ILE A 130 6.34 24.81 18.65
C ILE A 130 7.25 24.29 19.78
N ALA A 131 7.85 23.11 19.62
CA ALA A 131 8.78 22.55 20.60
C ALA A 131 10.02 23.42 20.79
N VAL A 132 10.59 23.93 19.69
CA VAL A 132 11.72 24.87 19.73
C VAL A 132 11.35 26.12 20.53
N PHE A 133 10.25 26.80 20.22
CA PHE A 133 9.85 28.01 20.94
C PHE A 133 9.43 27.74 22.39
N ALA A 134 8.88 26.55 22.69
CA ALA A 134 8.62 26.14 24.06
C ALA A 134 9.92 25.99 24.87
N ILE A 135 10.94 25.32 24.29
CA ILE A 135 12.26 25.18 24.93
C ILE A 135 12.90 26.56 25.10
N MET A 136 12.85 27.42 24.08
CA MET A 136 13.34 28.80 24.18
C MET A 136 12.68 29.54 25.34
N THR A 137 11.36 29.41 25.48
CA THR A 137 10.58 30.02 26.57
C THR A 137 11.05 29.51 27.93
N VAL A 138 11.06 28.19 28.13
CA VAL A 138 11.46 27.56 29.40
C VAL A 138 12.89 27.94 29.79
N VAL A 139 13.83 27.85 28.84
CA VAL A 139 15.24 28.16 29.10
C VAL A 139 15.41 29.64 29.44
N SER A 140 14.73 30.53 28.71
CA SER A 140 14.76 31.96 29.03
C SER A 140 14.07 32.31 30.35
N LEU A 141 13.18 31.48 30.90
CA LEU A 141 12.60 31.71 32.23
C LEU A 141 13.57 31.40 33.39
N ILE A 142 14.69 30.70 33.14
CA ILE A 142 15.62 30.31 34.21
C ILE A 142 16.32 31.52 34.85
N PRO A 143 16.99 32.42 34.12
CA PRO A 143 17.65 33.58 34.72
C PRO A 143 16.72 34.44 35.58
N PRO A 144 15.53 34.87 35.14
CA PRO A 144 14.67 35.73 35.95
C PRO A 144 14.09 35.01 37.16
N LEU A 145 14.05 33.67 37.21
CA LEU A 145 13.56 32.93 38.39
C LEU A 145 14.68 32.65 39.40
N VAL A 146 15.91 32.47 38.92
CA VAL A 146 17.07 32.07 39.75
C VAL A 146 17.91 33.27 40.17
N GLN A 147 18.00 34.31 39.33
CA GLN A 147 18.82 35.51 39.53
C GLN A 147 17.91 36.75 39.54
N GLY A 148 17.81 37.39 40.71
CA GLY A 148 16.92 38.54 40.91
C GLY A 148 17.29 39.77 40.05
N ASP A 149 18.56 39.84 39.66
CA ASP A 149 19.22 40.88 38.86
C ASP A 149 19.56 40.42 37.44
N ALA A 150 18.89 39.37 36.93
CA ALA A 150 19.10 38.91 35.56
C ALA A 150 18.87 40.04 34.54
N THR A 151 19.87 40.27 33.69
CA THR A 151 19.85 41.30 32.65
C THR A 151 20.27 40.72 31.30
N ILE A 152 19.84 41.37 30.22
CA ILE A 152 20.13 40.98 28.83
C ILE A 152 21.27 41.82 28.23
N HIS A 153 21.63 42.93 28.87
CA HIS A 153 22.63 43.89 28.41
C HIS A 153 24.06 43.60 28.95
N ASP A 154 25.01 44.47 28.60
CA ASP A 154 26.41 44.39 29.05
C ASP A 154 26.52 44.26 30.58
N GLY A 155 27.22 43.22 31.03
CA GLY A 155 27.29 42.83 32.46
C GLY A 155 26.44 41.61 32.83
N ALA A 156 25.72 41.01 31.87
CA ALA A 156 24.97 39.77 32.06
C ALA A 156 25.82 38.63 32.62
N SER A 157 25.25 37.88 33.57
CA SER A 157 25.86 36.66 34.11
C SER A 157 26.02 35.59 33.02
N THR A 158 26.97 34.66 33.20
CA THR A 158 27.14 33.51 32.30
C THR A 158 25.83 32.73 32.11
N LEU A 159 25.01 32.62 33.17
CA LEU A 159 23.71 31.96 33.10
C LEU A 159 22.75 32.72 32.17
N SER A 160 22.68 34.05 32.28
CA SER A 160 21.83 34.89 31.43
C SER A 160 22.26 34.81 29.96
N ILE A 161 23.58 34.81 29.69
CA ILE A 161 24.11 34.65 28.32
C ILE A 161 23.69 33.30 27.73
N ILE A 162 23.86 32.21 28.48
CA ILE A 162 23.54 30.86 28.02
C ILE A 162 22.04 30.72 27.77
N CYS A 163 21.21 31.18 28.70
CA CYS A 163 19.76 30.97 28.68
C CYS A 163 18.99 31.94 27.79
N TYR A 164 19.45 33.18 27.61
CA TYR A 164 18.80 34.15 26.71
C TYR A 164 19.27 34.03 25.28
N TRP A 165 20.55 33.67 25.08
CA TRP A 165 21.19 33.72 23.77
C TRP A 165 21.67 32.36 23.27
N VAL A 166 22.64 31.74 23.94
CA VAL A 166 23.34 30.58 23.37
C VAL A 166 22.39 29.43 23.05
N ILE A 167 21.64 28.95 24.04
CA ILE A 167 20.74 27.81 23.84
C ILE A 167 19.61 28.16 22.87
N PRO A 168 18.81 29.22 23.08
CA PRO A 168 17.68 29.55 22.21
C PRO A 168 18.04 29.71 20.72
N PHE A 169 19.11 30.44 20.42
CA PHE A 169 19.49 30.69 19.02
C PHE A 169 20.20 29.49 18.38
N THR A 170 20.88 28.66 19.17
CA THR A 170 21.46 27.39 18.66
C THR A 170 20.35 26.44 18.23
N ILE A 171 19.35 26.19 19.08
CA ILE A 171 18.25 25.27 18.73
C ILE A 171 17.41 25.80 17.57
N MET A 172 17.22 27.12 17.49
CA MET A 172 16.53 27.75 16.36
C MET A 172 17.33 27.62 15.05
N GLY A 173 18.66 27.80 15.09
CA GLY A 173 19.53 27.60 13.94
C GLY A 173 19.50 26.16 13.41
N VAL A 174 19.52 25.17 14.32
CA VAL A 174 19.35 23.76 13.97
C VAL A 174 17.99 23.50 13.33
N ALA A 175 16.89 23.98 13.92
CA ALA A 175 15.54 23.82 13.38
C ALA A 175 15.36 24.48 12.01
N GLY A 176 15.97 25.65 11.80
CA GLY A 176 16.02 26.32 10.50
C GLY A 176 16.76 25.51 9.45
N THR A 177 17.90 24.92 9.82
CA THR A 177 18.70 24.07 8.93
C THR A 177 17.95 22.80 8.54
N VAL A 178 17.35 22.11 9.53
CA VAL A 178 16.51 20.93 9.29
C VAL A 178 15.33 21.28 8.37
N SER A 179 14.64 22.39 8.63
CA SER A 179 13.52 22.83 7.79
C SER A 179 13.89 23.14 6.34
N GLY A 180 15.12 23.63 6.11
CA GLY A 180 15.62 23.95 4.78
C GLY A 180 16.11 22.73 3.99
N VAL A 181 16.73 21.76 4.66
CA VAL A 181 17.34 20.58 4.03
C VAL A 181 16.34 19.44 3.85
N PHE A 182 15.40 19.26 4.79
CA PHE A 182 14.50 18.10 4.83
C PHE A 182 13.72 17.85 3.53
N PRO A 183 13.09 18.84 2.87
CA PRO A 183 12.30 18.58 1.67
C PRO A 183 13.13 17.99 0.51
N ALA A 184 14.31 18.57 0.24
CA ALA A 184 15.19 18.10 -0.81
C ALA A 184 15.81 16.73 -0.48
N TRP A 185 16.19 16.53 0.78
CA TRP A 185 16.65 15.24 1.28
C TRP A 185 15.58 14.15 1.11
N PHE A 186 14.35 14.41 1.55
CA PHE A 186 13.24 13.45 1.49
C PHE A 186 12.89 13.09 0.05
N SER A 187 12.70 14.08 -0.82
CA SER A 187 12.42 13.86 -2.26
C SER A 187 13.49 12.98 -2.91
N SER A 188 14.76 13.28 -2.68
CA SER A 188 15.89 12.50 -3.20
C SER A 188 15.86 11.02 -2.76
N HIS A 189 15.47 10.75 -1.52
CA HIS A 189 15.42 9.38 -1.01
C HIS A 189 14.20 8.62 -1.53
N ILE A 190 13.04 9.28 -1.68
CA ILE A 190 11.87 8.67 -2.32
C ILE A 190 12.18 8.34 -3.79
N ASP A 191 12.75 9.27 -4.56
CA ASP A 191 13.15 9.03 -5.95
C ASP A 191 14.13 7.84 -6.07
N ALA A 192 15.01 7.68 -5.09
CA ALA A 192 15.96 6.57 -5.05
C ALA A 192 15.27 5.22 -4.74
N ILE A 193 14.26 5.21 -3.86
CA ILE A 193 13.42 4.04 -3.58
C ILE A 193 12.66 3.64 -4.86
N ASP A 194 12.01 4.59 -5.52
CA ASP A 194 11.23 4.33 -6.73
C ASP A 194 12.10 3.76 -7.87
N LYS A 195 13.30 4.34 -8.08
CA LYS A 195 14.29 3.80 -9.05
C LYS A 195 14.75 2.39 -8.68
N ARG A 196 14.98 2.11 -7.40
CA ARG A 196 15.36 0.77 -6.92
C ARG A 196 14.24 -0.24 -7.20
N GLN A 197 12.99 0.11 -6.92
CA GLN A 197 11.82 -0.73 -7.19
C GLN A 197 11.60 -0.93 -8.70
N ALA A 198 11.73 0.13 -9.51
CA ALA A 198 11.60 0.03 -10.96
C ALA A 198 12.65 -0.91 -11.56
N SER A 199 13.90 -0.83 -11.10
CA SER A 199 14.96 -1.76 -11.53
C SER A 199 14.78 -3.19 -11.02
N ALA A 200 13.90 -3.42 -10.03
CA ALA A 200 13.60 -4.74 -9.49
C ALA A 200 12.47 -5.45 -10.24
N ARG A 201 11.76 -4.75 -11.15
CA ARG A 201 10.72 -5.36 -11.97
C ARG A 201 11.31 -6.50 -12.80
N PRO A 202 10.61 -7.64 -12.91
CA PRO A 202 11.07 -8.73 -13.75
C PRO A 202 11.17 -8.27 -15.22
N GLY A 203 12.20 -8.75 -15.93
CA GLY A 203 12.38 -8.50 -17.35
C GLY A 203 11.39 -9.30 -18.21
N GLU A 204 11.70 -9.47 -19.50
CA GLU A 204 10.87 -10.29 -20.39
C GLU A 204 10.87 -11.77 -19.98
N PRO A 205 9.79 -12.53 -20.27
CA PRO A 205 9.75 -13.97 -20.06
C PRO A 205 10.94 -14.68 -20.72
N VAL A 206 11.50 -15.67 -20.02
CA VAL A 206 12.66 -16.45 -20.49
C VAL A 206 12.27 -17.92 -20.60
N ALA A 207 12.72 -18.58 -21.67
CA ALA A 207 12.53 -20.03 -21.83
C ALA A 207 13.26 -20.81 -20.73
N GLN A 208 12.64 -21.89 -20.25
CA GLN A 208 13.27 -22.74 -19.24
C GLN A 208 14.52 -23.44 -19.81
N PRO A 209 15.59 -23.58 -19.02
CA PRO A 209 16.76 -24.33 -19.46
C PRO A 209 16.44 -25.82 -19.65
N THR A 210 17.26 -26.53 -20.42
CA THR A 210 17.18 -27.99 -20.52
C THR A 210 17.51 -28.63 -19.17
N ALA A 211 16.62 -29.51 -18.69
CA ALA A 211 16.83 -30.26 -17.46
C ALA A 211 18.12 -31.11 -17.53
N PRO A 212 18.95 -31.12 -16.47
CA PRO A 212 20.01 -32.10 -16.33
C PRO A 212 19.44 -33.53 -16.29
N PRO A 213 20.21 -34.54 -16.75
CA PRO A 213 19.82 -35.94 -16.61
C PRO A 213 19.51 -36.33 -15.16
N ASP A 214 18.58 -37.26 -14.99
CA ASP A 214 18.29 -37.85 -13.68
C ASP A 214 19.48 -38.72 -13.23
N GLU A 215 19.90 -38.52 -11.98
CA GLU A 215 20.90 -39.34 -11.31
C GLU A 215 20.18 -40.17 -10.26
N LEU A 216 20.28 -41.50 -10.35
CA LEU A 216 19.54 -42.41 -9.49
C LEU A 216 20.52 -43.29 -8.71
N ASP A 217 20.45 -43.21 -7.38
CA ASP A 217 21.13 -44.14 -6.47
C ASP A 217 20.08 -45.05 -5.80
N PRO A 218 20.18 -46.38 -5.92
CA PRO A 218 19.23 -47.30 -5.31
C PRO A 218 19.19 -47.23 -3.78
N ARG A 219 20.19 -46.63 -3.11
CA ARG A 219 20.20 -46.43 -1.66
C ARG A 219 19.46 -45.17 -1.21
N VAL A 220 19.08 -44.28 -2.12
CA VAL A 220 18.33 -43.06 -1.84
C VAL A 220 17.21 -42.92 -2.87
N VAL A 221 16.02 -43.39 -2.53
CA VAL A 221 14.87 -43.36 -3.43
C VAL A 221 14.04 -42.11 -3.16
N VAL A 222 13.70 -41.38 -4.23
CA VAL A 222 12.82 -40.20 -4.17
C VAL A 222 11.45 -40.56 -4.70
N HIS A 223 10.44 -40.37 -3.87
CA HIS A 223 9.03 -40.54 -4.21
C HIS A 223 8.39 -39.17 -4.45
N ALA A 224 8.11 -38.86 -5.71
CA ALA A 224 7.36 -37.67 -6.12
C ALA A 224 6.67 -37.93 -7.46
N PRO A 225 5.47 -37.36 -7.71
CA PRO A 225 4.78 -37.50 -8.99
C PRO A 225 5.66 -37.06 -10.16
N SER A 226 5.87 -37.93 -11.15
CA SER A 226 6.66 -37.62 -12.37
C SER A 226 6.12 -36.38 -13.10
N THR A 227 4.80 -36.29 -13.15
CA THR A 227 4.04 -35.15 -13.64
C THR A 227 2.91 -34.83 -12.66
N SER A 228 2.55 -33.55 -12.52
CA SER A 228 1.39 -33.09 -11.73
C SER A 228 0.87 -31.78 -12.31
N ARG A 229 -0.32 -31.33 -11.91
CA ARG A 229 -0.73 -29.94 -12.14
C ARG A 229 -0.23 -29.00 -11.04
N HIS A 230 -0.17 -27.69 -11.31
CA HIS A 230 0.20 -26.67 -10.32
C HIS A 230 -0.72 -26.63 -9.10
N ASP A 231 -1.99 -26.95 -9.32
CA ASP A 231 -3.08 -26.92 -8.34
C ASP A 231 -3.34 -28.28 -7.66
N GLU A 232 -2.50 -29.28 -7.92
CA GLU A 232 -2.52 -30.56 -7.22
C GLU A 232 -1.50 -30.57 -6.08
N PRO A 233 -1.78 -31.29 -4.97
CA PRO A 233 -0.78 -31.54 -3.95
C PRO A 233 0.48 -32.18 -4.53
N PHE A 234 1.66 -31.74 -4.06
CA PHE A 234 2.94 -32.26 -4.53
C PHE A 234 3.79 -32.73 -3.35
N SER A 235 3.56 -33.99 -2.98
CA SER A 235 4.26 -34.67 -1.90
C SER A 235 5.65 -35.13 -2.34
N ILE A 236 6.65 -34.85 -1.53
CA ILE A 236 8.01 -35.38 -1.71
C ILE A 236 8.35 -36.27 -0.52
N GLY A 237 8.53 -37.56 -0.81
CA GLY A 237 8.99 -38.57 0.13
C GLY A 237 10.38 -39.08 -0.22
N VAL A 238 11.11 -39.55 0.79
CA VAL A 238 12.44 -40.15 0.63
C VAL A 238 12.52 -41.49 1.38
N ASP A 239 13.20 -42.45 0.76
CA ASP A 239 13.53 -43.73 1.38
C ASP A 239 15.01 -44.07 1.18
N ALA A 240 15.74 -44.14 2.29
CA ALA A 240 17.15 -44.47 2.35
C ALA A 240 17.45 -45.31 3.61
N PRO A 241 17.18 -46.62 3.56
CA PRO A 241 17.41 -47.51 4.69
C PRO A 241 18.85 -47.44 5.19
N GLY A 242 19.03 -47.20 6.49
CA GLY A 242 20.34 -47.12 7.13
C GLY A 242 20.97 -45.71 7.15
N ILE A 243 20.40 -44.73 6.43
CA ILE A 243 20.85 -43.33 6.49
C ILE A 243 19.89 -42.55 7.39
N ALA A 244 20.35 -42.05 8.53
CA ALA A 244 19.46 -41.42 9.50
C ALA A 244 18.83 -40.10 9.01
N THR A 245 19.56 -39.33 8.20
CA THR A 245 19.14 -37.99 7.77
C THR A 245 19.65 -37.70 6.38
N LEU A 246 18.75 -37.22 5.52
CA LEU A 246 19.02 -36.84 4.14
C LEU A 246 18.91 -35.32 3.99
N GLY A 247 19.91 -34.72 3.33
CA GLY A 247 19.79 -33.35 2.83
C GLY A 247 18.91 -33.34 1.59
N VAL A 248 17.93 -32.44 1.54
CA VAL A 248 17.00 -32.30 0.43
C VAL A 248 17.05 -30.86 -0.08
N THR A 249 17.24 -30.70 -1.39
CA THR A 249 17.11 -29.42 -2.09
C THR A 249 16.04 -29.56 -3.15
N VAL A 250 15.10 -28.62 -3.18
CA VAL A 250 14.08 -28.53 -4.23
C VAL A 250 14.21 -27.17 -4.89
N SER A 251 14.28 -27.14 -6.22
CA SER A 251 14.47 -25.89 -6.96
C SER A 251 13.71 -25.86 -8.27
N GLY A 252 13.41 -24.65 -8.74
CA GLY A 252 12.77 -24.40 -10.02
C GLY A 252 12.90 -22.93 -10.41
N GLN A 253 12.78 -22.66 -11.70
CA GLN A 253 12.81 -21.28 -12.22
C GLN A 253 11.39 -20.81 -12.53
N ASP A 254 11.12 -19.55 -12.23
CA ASP A 254 9.86 -18.92 -12.63
C ASP A 254 9.88 -18.46 -14.10
N LEU A 255 8.80 -17.85 -14.58
CA LEU A 255 8.65 -17.36 -15.95
C LEU A 255 9.78 -16.41 -16.41
N TYR A 256 10.44 -15.73 -15.47
CA TYR A 256 11.48 -14.74 -15.74
C TYR A 256 12.89 -15.30 -15.50
N GLY A 257 13.02 -16.62 -15.36
CA GLY A 257 14.29 -17.30 -15.09
C GLY A 257 14.82 -17.11 -13.66
N ARG A 258 14.02 -16.54 -12.75
CA ARG A 258 14.41 -16.35 -11.35
C ARG A 258 14.39 -17.69 -10.63
N LEU A 259 15.48 -18.00 -9.94
CA LEU A 259 15.63 -19.26 -9.22
C LEU A 259 14.95 -19.21 -7.85
N TRP A 260 14.11 -20.21 -7.60
CA TRP A 260 13.46 -20.45 -6.32
C TRP A 260 13.94 -21.78 -5.76
N ARG A 261 14.20 -21.82 -4.45
CA ARG A 261 14.79 -22.98 -3.81
C ARG A 261 14.29 -23.16 -2.38
N TRP A 262 14.03 -24.41 -2.03
CA TRP A 262 13.91 -24.87 -0.66
C TRP A 262 15.07 -25.79 -0.33
N GLN A 263 15.61 -25.69 0.89
CA GLN A 263 16.64 -26.58 1.42
C GLN A 263 16.27 -27.00 2.83
N GLY A 264 16.40 -28.30 3.10
CA GLY A 264 16.09 -28.84 4.41
C GLY A 264 16.67 -30.23 4.61
N ARG A 265 16.22 -30.88 5.68
CA ARG A 265 16.60 -32.25 6.01
C ARG A 265 15.34 -33.08 6.26
N LEU A 266 15.31 -34.29 5.74
CA LEU A 266 14.27 -35.28 5.99
C LEU A 266 14.89 -36.50 6.68
N ALA A 267 14.10 -37.21 7.48
CA ALA A 267 14.49 -38.51 8.02
C ALA A 267 14.71 -39.51 6.87
N GLY A 268 15.61 -40.48 7.10
CA GLY A 268 16.02 -41.47 6.10
C GLY A 268 14.89 -42.21 5.41
N THR A 269 13.89 -42.66 6.15
CA THR A 269 12.80 -43.51 5.62
C THR A 269 11.47 -43.11 6.23
N GLY A 270 10.42 -43.07 5.40
CA GLY A 270 9.03 -42.99 5.85
C GLY A 270 8.49 -41.58 6.11
N GLN A 271 9.26 -40.53 5.80
CA GLN A 271 8.75 -39.15 5.78
C GLN A 271 8.37 -38.72 4.37
N SER A 272 7.20 -38.08 4.27
CA SER A 272 6.73 -37.32 3.10
C SER A 272 6.31 -35.93 3.56
N VAL A 273 6.58 -34.92 2.75
CA VAL A 273 6.22 -33.54 3.04
C VAL A 273 5.48 -32.94 1.85
N ASP A 274 4.31 -32.34 2.12
CA ASP A 274 3.37 -31.89 1.10
C ASP A 274 3.48 -30.39 0.78
N ASP A 275 4.15 -29.63 1.64
CA ASP A 275 4.20 -28.17 1.59
C ASP A 275 5.58 -27.59 1.23
N ILE A 276 6.55 -28.44 0.83
CA ILE A 276 7.90 -28.00 0.45
C ILE A 276 7.87 -26.89 -0.61
N LEU A 277 6.97 -27.01 -1.59
CA LEU A 277 6.87 -26.01 -2.66
C LEU A 277 6.36 -24.66 -2.15
N CYS A 278 5.53 -24.62 -1.11
CA CYS A 278 5.11 -23.38 -0.46
C CYS A 278 6.30 -22.68 0.22
N GLY A 279 7.28 -23.47 0.69
CA GLY A 279 8.47 -22.99 1.39
C GLY A 279 9.65 -22.61 0.50
N MET A 280 9.58 -22.74 -0.83
CA MET A 280 10.71 -22.33 -1.68
C MET A 280 10.89 -20.82 -1.63
N ALA A 281 12.13 -20.36 -1.45
CA ALA A 281 12.51 -18.95 -1.39
C ALA A 281 13.24 -18.50 -2.65
N PHE A 282 13.05 -17.25 -3.05
CA PHE A 282 13.85 -16.64 -4.10
C PHE A 282 15.32 -16.61 -3.67
N THR A 283 16.23 -17.05 -4.54
CA THR A 283 17.65 -17.17 -4.21
C THR A 283 18.50 -15.98 -4.64
N GLY A 284 17.92 -15.00 -5.32
CA GLY A 284 18.62 -13.77 -5.71
C GLY A 284 18.67 -12.75 -4.57
N GLU A 285 18.99 -11.51 -4.92
CA GLU A 285 19.01 -10.41 -3.96
C GLU A 285 17.60 -10.16 -3.40
N PRO A 286 17.39 -10.11 -2.07
CA PRO A 286 16.07 -10.02 -1.47
C PRO A 286 15.24 -8.81 -1.92
N ASP A 287 15.88 -7.72 -2.33
CA ASP A 287 15.22 -6.52 -2.85
C ASP A 287 14.81 -6.62 -4.33
N ARG A 288 15.14 -7.73 -5.01
CA ARG A 288 14.67 -8.13 -6.34
C ARG A 288 13.57 -9.18 -6.29
N ALA A 289 13.19 -9.59 -5.08
CA ALA A 289 12.15 -10.58 -4.86
C ALA A 289 10.78 -9.96 -5.18
N ASP A 290 9.99 -10.64 -6.01
CA ASP A 290 8.60 -10.30 -6.32
C ASP A 290 7.80 -11.63 -6.31
N LEU A 291 6.51 -11.57 -6.57
CA LEU A 291 5.64 -12.72 -6.71
C LEU A 291 6.22 -13.75 -7.70
N PHE A 292 6.14 -15.03 -7.34
CA PHE A 292 6.44 -16.12 -8.26
C PHE A 292 5.41 -16.14 -9.40
N VAL A 293 5.87 -16.31 -10.64
CA VAL A 293 4.98 -16.52 -11.80
C VAL A 293 5.38 -17.83 -12.48
N PRO A 294 4.50 -18.85 -12.53
CA PRO A 294 4.86 -20.11 -13.16
C PRO A 294 5.17 -19.94 -14.65
N PRO A 295 6.12 -20.71 -15.20
CA PRO A 295 6.35 -20.77 -16.65
C PRO A 295 5.09 -21.19 -17.43
N VAL A 296 5.04 -20.82 -18.72
CA VAL A 296 3.96 -21.23 -19.63
C VAL A 296 4.06 -22.73 -19.95
N GLU A 297 5.28 -23.21 -20.18
CA GLU A 297 5.61 -24.63 -20.32
C GLU A 297 5.55 -25.35 -18.96
N PRO A 298 5.48 -26.69 -18.93
CA PRO A 298 5.55 -27.43 -17.67
C PRO A 298 6.75 -27.01 -16.83
N TRP A 299 6.49 -26.49 -15.63
CA TRP A 299 7.48 -26.04 -14.68
C TRP A 299 8.38 -27.20 -14.26
N GLN A 300 9.68 -27.02 -14.44
CA GLN A 300 10.68 -28.00 -14.05
C GLN A 300 11.05 -27.84 -12.58
N VAL A 301 10.70 -28.83 -11.77
CA VAL A 301 11.05 -28.93 -10.35
C VAL A 301 12.15 -29.97 -10.18
N ARG A 302 13.36 -29.51 -9.87
CA ARG A 302 14.52 -30.37 -9.57
C ARG A 302 14.53 -30.71 -8.09
N ILE A 303 14.52 -32.00 -7.77
CA ILE A 303 14.63 -32.54 -6.42
C ILE A 303 15.97 -33.24 -6.30
N GLU A 304 16.80 -32.81 -5.36
CA GLU A 304 18.11 -33.37 -5.09
C GLU A 304 18.15 -33.85 -3.64
N VAL A 305 18.46 -35.13 -3.45
CA VAL A 305 18.53 -35.78 -2.16
C VAL A 305 19.90 -36.41 -2.00
N SER A 306 20.57 -36.10 -0.90
CA SER A 306 21.92 -36.59 -0.62
C SER A 306 22.08 -37.02 0.84
N GLY A 307 22.75 -38.13 1.07
CA GLY A 307 23.13 -38.62 2.39
C GLY A 307 24.40 -39.46 2.31
N GLU A 308 25.35 -39.21 3.21
CA GLU A 308 26.68 -39.84 3.18
C GLU A 308 27.37 -39.68 1.81
N GLN A 309 27.57 -40.77 1.08
CA GLN A 309 28.14 -40.79 -0.28
C GLN A 309 27.07 -41.02 -1.37
N HIS A 310 25.80 -41.15 -0.99
CA HIS A 310 24.69 -41.48 -1.88
C HIS A 310 23.93 -40.23 -2.28
N ARG A 311 23.55 -40.13 -3.56
CA ARG A 311 22.81 -39.00 -4.11
C ARG A 311 21.85 -39.45 -5.20
N THR A 312 20.62 -38.95 -5.10
CA THR A 312 19.61 -39.05 -6.15
C THR A 312 19.15 -37.64 -6.52
N ALA A 313 19.12 -37.34 -7.80
CA ALA A 313 18.68 -36.05 -8.32
C ALA A 313 17.74 -36.27 -9.50
N VAL A 314 16.52 -35.78 -9.37
CA VAL A 314 15.44 -36.07 -10.32
C VAL A 314 14.66 -34.82 -10.69
N THR A 315 14.27 -34.70 -11.95
CA THR A 315 13.42 -33.60 -12.43
C THR A 315 11.97 -34.06 -12.55
N ARG A 316 11.04 -33.25 -12.03
CA ARG A 316 9.60 -33.47 -12.10
C ARG A 316 8.94 -32.30 -12.80
N LEU A 317 7.88 -32.58 -13.56
CA LEU A 317 7.21 -31.58 -14.36
C LEU A 317 5.86 -31.22 -13.75
N ARG A 318 5.61 -29.92 -13.57
CA ARG A 318 4.29 -29.45 -13.14
C ARG A 318 3.65 -28.64 -14.25
N SER A 319 2.44 -28.99 -14.67
CA SER A 319 1.75 -28.31 -15.76
C SER A 319 0.67 -27.38 -15.22
N SER A 320 0.39 -26.28 -15.93
CA SER A 320 -0.72 -25.40 -15.55
C SER A 320 -2.09 -26.03 -15.83
N THR A 321 -2.18 -26.94 -16.79
CA THR A 321 -3.43 -27.53 -17.30
C THR A 321 -3.44 -29.05 -17.23
N ALA A 322 -4.63 -29.64 -17.15
CA ALA A 322 -4.84 -31.07 -17.40
C ALA A 322 -4.67 -31.38 -18.90
N PRO A 323 -4.25 -32.62 -19.25
CA PRO A 323 -4.21 -33.05 -20.65
C PRO A 323 -5.54 -32.83 -21.37
N GLY A 324 -5.50 -32.19 -22.54
CA GLY A 324 -6.68 -31.91 -23.36
C GLY A 324 -7.44 -30.61 -23.03
N VAL A 325 -6.98 -29.85 -22.02
CA VAL A 325 -7.44 -28.47 -21.81
C VAL A 325 -6.73 -27.56 -22.81
N HIS A 326 -7.47 -26.65 -23.43
CA HIS A 326 -6.95 -25.70 -24.41
C HIS A 326 -7.11 -24.28 -23.90
N VAL A 327 -6.02 -23.51 -23.90
CA VAL A 327 -6.03 -22.08 -23.56
C VAL A 327 -5.68 -21.30 -24.82
N THR A 328 -6.56 -20.37 -25.20
CA THR A 328 -6.45 -19.61 -26.44
C THR A 328 -6.67 -18.13 -26.18
N GLU A 329 -5.97 -17.28 -26.92
CA GLU A 329 -6.24 -15.85 -26.91
C GLU A 329 -7.57 -15.54 -27.61
N VAL A 330 -8.31 -14.59 -27.05
CA VAL A 330 -9.60 -14.14 -27.57
C VAL A 330 -9.69 -12.61 -27.51
N ASP A 331 -10.48 -12.03 -28.39
CA ASP A 331 -10.87 -10.62 -28.34
C ASP A 331 -12.30 -10.51 -27.79
N VAL A 332 -12.46 -9.69 -26.76
CA VAL A 332 -13.71 -9.43 -26.07
C VAL A 332 -13.98 -7.93 -26.17
N ASP A 333 -14.63 -7.54 -27.27
CA ASP A 333 -14.98 -6.15 -27.59
C ASP A 333 -13.75 -5.22 -27.69
N GLY A 334 -12.78 -5.63 -28.51
CA GLY A 334 -11.54 -4.88 -28.74
C GLY A 334 -10.53 -4.98 -27.58
N ARG A 335 -10.74 -5.90 -26.64
CA ARG A 335 -9.85 -6.15 -25.50
C ARG A 335 -9.39 -7.60 -25.48
N PRO A 336 -8.09 -7.85 -25.26
CA PRO A 336 -7.59 -9.20 -25.26
C PRO A 336 -7.94 -9.95 -23.96
N GLY A 337 -8.10 -11.25 -24.08
CA GLY A 337 -8.28 -12.17 -22.96
C GLY A 337 -7.79 -13.57 -23.30
N LEU A 338 -7.84 -14.48 -22.32
CA LEU A 338 -7.56 -15.90 -22.52
C LEU A 338 -8.79 -16.73 -22.20
N LEU A 339 -9.22 -17.56 -23.14
CA LEU A 339 -10.28 -18.54 -22.95
C LEU A 339 -9.66 -19.92 -22.75
N ALA A 340 -9.91 -20.50 -21.58
CA ALA A 340 -9.59 -21.88 -21.25
C ALA A 340 -10.84 -22.75 -21.42
N LEU A 341 -10.72 -23.76 -22.29
CA LEU A 341 -11.77 -24.74 -22.54
C LEU A 341 -11.40 -26.08 -21.89
N PRO A 342 -12.35 -26.73 -21.21
CA PRO A 342 -12.12 -28.04 -20.61
C PRO A 342 -12.01 -29.12 -21.69
N VAL A 343 -11.66 -30.34 -21.26
CA VAL A 343 -11.71 -31.51 -22.14
C VAL A 343 -13.12 -31.66 -22.73
N GLY A 344 -13.21 -31.78 -24.06
CA GLY A 344 -14.49 -31.80 -24.79
C GLY A 344 -14.98 -30.43 -25.27
N GLY A 345 -14.32 -29.34 -24.86
CA GLY A 345 -14.50 -27.99 -25.41
C GLY A 345 -15.75 -27.23 -24.95
N ARG A 346 -16.62 -27.83 -24.13
CA ARG A 346 -17.87 -27.22 -23.65
C ARG A 346 -18.11 -27.60 -22.18
N ALA A 347 -18.83 -26.75 -21.45
CA ALA A 347 -19.24 -27.03 -20.09
C ALA A 347 -20.61 -26.43 -19.77
N ARG A 348 -21.29 -27.06 -18.81
CA ARG A 348 -22.53 -26.52 -18.24
C ARG A 348 -22.32 -25.13 -17.62
N GLN A 349 -21.20 -24.94 -16.93
CA GLN A 349 -20.92 -23.72 -16.17
C GLN A 349 -19.63 -23.07 -16.69
N ALA A 350 -19.58 -21.74 -16.58
CA ALA A 350 -18.42 -20.96 -16.98
C ALA A 350 -18.07 -19.89 -15.96
N VAL A 351 -16.81 -19.47 -15.93
CA VAL A 351 -16.27 -18.48 -14.99
C VAL A 351 -15.56 -17.36 -15.74
N VAL A 352 -15.89 -16.11 -15.47
CA VAL A 352 -15.07 -14.95 -15.88
C VAL A 352 -14.18 -14.54 -14.72
N CYS A 353 -12.87 -14.59 -14.91
CA CYS A 353 -11.83 -14.26 -13.94
C CYS A 353 -11.25 -12.88 -14.23
N PHE A 354 -11.31 -12.00 -13.24
CA PHE A 354 -10.75 -10.65 -13.26
C PHE A 354 -9.59 -10.54 -12.26
N GLY A 355 -8.41 -10.15 -12.74
CA GLY A 355 -7.22 -9.93 -11.91
C GLY A 355 -7.29 -8.66 -11.05
N GLY A 356 -6.27 -8.41 -10.24
CA GLY A 356 -6.15 -7.19 -9.44
C GLY A 356 -5.70 -5.99 -10.27
N SER A 357 -5.11 -4.99 -9.61
CA SER A 357 -4.61 -3.76 -10.25
C SER A 357 -3.35 -3.96 -11.10
N GLU A 358 -2.80 -5.18 -11.16
CA GLU A 358 -1.66 -5.53 -12.01
C GLU A 358 -2.03 -5.44 -13.51
N GLY A 359 -3.32 -5.55 -13.84
CA GLY A 359 -3.82 -5.54 -15.21
C GLY A 359 -3.47 -6.80 -16.01
N GLY A 360 -3.76 -6.73 -17.31
CA GLY A 360 -3.58 -7.85 -18.22
C GLY A 360 -4.48 -9.05 -17.91
N TYR A 361 -4.27 -10.13 -18.66
CA TYR A 361 -4.95 -11.42 -18.45
C TYR A 361 -4.03 -12.51 -17.91
N ASP A 362 -2.69 -12.35 -17.99
CA ASP A 362 -1.73 -13.36 -17.54
C ASP A 362 -1.79 -13.59 -16.03
N SER A 363 -2.18 -12.57 -15.26
CA SER A 363 -2.42 -12.72 -13.83
C SER A 363 -3.51 -13.75 -13.50
N GLN A 364 -4.40 -14.06 -14.44
CA GLN A 364 -5.46 -15.05 -14.24
C GLN A 364 -5.22 -16.36 -14.99
N ARG A 365 -4.10 -16.49 -15.72
CA ARG A 365 -3.78 -17.71 -16.52
C ARG A 365 -3.81 -18.98 -15.66
N ALA A 366 -3.16 -18.96 -14.49
CA ALA A 366 -3.16 -20.11 -13.59
C ALA A 366 -4.58 -20.47 -13.11
N ALA A 367 -5.39 -19.46 -12.76
CA ALA A 367 -6.76 -19.66 -12.30
C ALA A 367 -7.64 -20.28 -13.39
N ILE A 368 -7.63 -19.74 -14.61
CA ILE A 368 -8.47 -20.29 -15.70
C ILE A 368 -8.04 -21.70 -16.09
N SER A 369 -6.74 -22.00 -16.07
CA SER A 369 -6.21 -23.33 -16.35
C SER A 369 -6.65 -24.35 -15.30
N ALA A 370 -6.61 -23.96 -14.02
CA ALA A 370 -7.04 -24.78 -12.90
C ALA A 370 -8.56 -25.07 -12.92
N LEU A 371 -9.36 -24.07 -13.28
CA LEU A 371 -10.82 -24.20 -13.42
C LEU A 371 -11.19 -25.05 -14.64
N ALA A 372 -10.54 -24.85 -15.79
CA ALA A 372 -10.78 -25.67 -16.98
C ALA A 372 -10.36 -27.12 -16.79
N SER A 373 -9.31 -27.37 -16.00
CA SER A 373 -8.91 -28.71 -15.59
C SER A 373 -9.96 -29.42 -14.71
N ARG A 374 -10.91 -28.68 -14.13
CA ARG A 374 -12.07 -29.20 -13.36
C ARG A 374 -13.38 -29.19 -14.16
N GLY A 375 -13.31 -29.03 -15.48
CA GLY A 375 -14.47 -29.16 -16.36
C GLY A 375 -15.29 -27.88 -16.53
N LEU A 376 -14.74 -26.72 -16.20
CA LEU A 376 -15.39 -25.42 -16.39
C LEU A 376 -14.87 -24.71 -17.65
N VAL A 377 -15.69 -23.91 -18.31
CA VAL A 377 -15.17 -22.91 -19.27
C VAL A 377 -14.69 -21.70 -18.46
N ALA A 378 -13.49 -21.18 -18.72
CA ALA A 378 -12.96 -20.07 -17.93
C ALA A 378 -12.31 -18.99 -18.80
N LEU A 379 -12.66 -17.72 -18.56
CA LEU A 379 -12.14 -16.55 -19.28
C LEU A 379 -11.30 -15.68 -18.35
N ALA A 380 -10.05 -15.40 -18.69
CA ALA A 380 -9.26 -14.33 -18.08
C ALA A 380 -9.42 -13.07 -18.93
N TYR A 381 -9.94 -11.99 -18.35
CA TYR A 381 -10.26 -10.78 -19.10
C TYR A 381 -9.39 -9.59 -18.67
N ASN A 382 -8.82 -8.87 -19.65
CA ASN A 382 -8.08 -7.64 -19.41
C ASN A 382 -9.03 -6.43 -19.28
N TRP A 383 -9.35 -6.08 -18.04
CA TRP A 383 -10.24 -4.95 -17.73
C TRP A 383 -9.51 -3.59 -17.66
N LEU A 384 -8.18 -3.59 -17.59
CA LEU A 384 -7.35 -2.39 -17.62
C LEU A 384 -6.85 -2.09 -19.05
N ASP A 385 -6.47 -0.85 -19.31
CA ASP A 385 -5.90 -0.46 -20.61
C ASP A 385 -4.48 -1.03 -20.75
N ALA A 386 -4.04 -1.33 -21.98
CA ALA A 386 -2.88 -2.19 -22.22
C ALA A 386 -1.49 -1.54 -22.03
N ASP A 387 -1.38 -0.26 -21.65
CA ASP A 387 -0.10 0.43 -21.56
C ASP A 387 0.67 0.10 -20.26
N PRO A 388 1.75 -0.70 -20.31
CA PRO A 388 2.37 -1.28 -19.12
C PRO A 388 3.13 -0.29 -18.21
N GLU A 389 3.40 0.94 -18.66
CA GLU A 389 4.30 1.82 -17.91
C GLU A 389 3.68 2.39 -16.63
N ALA A 390 2.36 2.63 -16.56
CA ALA A 390 1.67 3.07 -15.34
C ALA A 390 0.13 3.19 -15.49
N VAL A 391 -0.61 2.13 -15.86
CA VAL A 391 -2.08 2.24 -16.03
C VAL A 391 -2.73 2.71 -14.72
N PRO A 392 -3.37 3.89 -14.70
CA PRO A 392 -4.08 4.34 -13.52
C PRO A 392 -5.38 3.53 -13.38
N VAL A 393 -5.72 3.10 -12.17
CA VAL A 393 -7.07 2.64 -11.83
C VAL A 393 -7.94 3.88 -11.56
N ALA A 394 -8.18 4.64 -12.63
CA ALA A 394 -8.92 5.90 -12.61
C ALA A 394 -9.93 5.94 -13.74
N ASN A 395 -11.16 6.35 -13.42
CA ASN A 395 -12.27 6.53 -14.37
C ASN A 395 -12.58 5.30 -15.24
N ILE A 396 -12.35 4.09 -14.73
CA ILE A 396 -12.57 2.85 -15.47
C ILE A 396 -14.08 2.56 -15.59
N PRO A 397 -14.63 2.39 -16.79
CA PRO A 397 -16.04 2.06 -16.98
C PRO A 397 -16.39 0.69 -16.39
N LEU A 398 -17.39 0.64 -15.51
CA LEU A 398 -17.92 -0.60 -14.96
C LEU A 398 -18.47 -1.53 -16.05
N GLU A 399 -18.91 -0.96 -17.16
CA GLU A 399 -19.42 -1.66 -18.34
C GLU A 399 -18.39 -2.65 -18.92
N ARG A 400 -17.08 -2.44 -18.69
CA ARG A 400 -16.05 -3.42 -19.10
C ARG A 400 -16.29 -4.81 -18.48
N PHE A 401 -16.70 -4.85 -17.22
CA PHE A 401 -17.02 -6.11 -16.54
C PHE A 401 -18.31 -6.72 -17.09
N ALA A 402 -19.34 -5.90 -17.31
CA ALA A 402 -20.62 -6.31 -17.90
C ALA A 402 -20.45 -6.91 -19.31
N THR A 403 -19.60 -6.31 -20.14
CA THR A 403 -19.26 -6.81 -21.48
C THR A 403 -18.63 -8.20 -21.41
N ALA A 404 -17.62 -8.41 -20.56
CA ALA A 404 -16.96 -9.71 -20.44
C ALA A 404 -17.90 -10.81 -19.92
N ILE A 405 -18.75 -10.46 -18.94
CA ILE A 405 -19.79 -11.35 -18.40
C ILE A 405 -20.77 -11.78 -19.50
N SER A 406 -21.33 -10.81 -20.22
CA SER A 406 -22.33 -11.07 -21.26
C SER A 406 -21.72 -11.82 -22.44
N TRP A 407 -20.49 -11.48 -22.81
CA TRP A 407 -19.76 -12.16 -23.89
C TRP A 407 -19.53 -13.63 -23.58
N LEU A 408 -19.07 -13.98 -22.37
CA LEU A 408 -18.85 -15.38 -22.02
C LEU A 408 -20.17 -16.14 -21.89
N ALA A 409 -21.19 -15.51 -21.30
CA ALA A 409 -22.53 -16.11 -21.16
C ALA A 409 -23.16 -16.48 -22.51
N ALA A 410 -22.89 -15.71 -23.57
CA ALA A 410 -23.43 -15.93 -24.90
C ALA A 410 -22.66 -16.97 -25.74
N ARG A 411 -21.56 -17.54 -25.22
CA ARG A 411 -20.73 -18.49 -25.96
C ARG A 411 -21.40 -19.85 -26.12
N ALA A 412 -21.23 -20.46 -27.29
CA ALA A 412 -21.75 -21.80 -27.57
C ALA A 412 -21.11 -22.88 -26.68
N GLU A 413 -19.92 -22.63 -26.16
CA GLU A 413 -19.21 -23.48 -25.22
C GLU A 413 -19.85 -23.52 -23.82
N VAL A 414 -20.76 -22.59 -23.51
CA VAL A 414 -21.43 -22.47 -22.20
C VAL A 414 -22.89 -22.88 -22.33
N GLU A 415 -23.31 -23.93 -21.61
CA GLU A 415 -24.68 -24.47 -21.77
C GLU A 415 -25.73 -23.74 -20.91
N SER A 416 -25.34 -23.16 -19.76
CA SER A 416 -26.28 -22.50 -18.84
C SER A 416 -26.75 -21.13 -19.30
N ASN A 417 -26.06 -20.50 -20.27
CA ASN A 417 -26.22 -19.09 -20.64
C ASN A 417 -26.04 -18.11 -19.47
N THR A 418 -25.39 -18.55 -18.40
CA THR A 418 -25.03 -17.75 -17.22
C THR A 418 -23.60 -18.08 -16.80
N VAL A 419 -22.94 -17.16 -16.11
CA VAL A 419 -21.54 -17.31 -15.69
C VAL A 419 -21.36 -17.05 -14.21
N VAL A 420 -20.26 -17.53 -13.66
CA VAL A 420 -19.75 -17.11 -12.35
C VAL A 420 -18.74 -15.99 -12.58
N ALA A 421 -18.84 -14.91 -11.83
CA ALA A 421 -17.82 -13.86 -11.84
C ALA A 421 -16.85 -14.09 -10.69
N LEU A 422 -15.55 -14.23 -10.98
CA LEU A 422 -14.47 -14.31 -10.01
C LEU A 422 -13.60 -13.06 -10.12
N ALA A 423 -13.45 -12.31 -9.04
CA ALA A 423 -12.74 -11.05 -9.05
C ALA A 423 -11.82 -10.91 -7.83
N ILE A 424 -10.60 -10.42 -8.07
CA ILE A 424 -9.53 -10.34 -7.06
C ILE A 424 -9.16 -8.89 -6.80
N SER A 425 -9.03 -8.51 -5.53
CA SER A 425 -8.52 -7.20 -5.11
C SER A 425 -9.31 -6.06 -5.75
N ARG A 426 -8.68 -5.21 -6.57
CA ARG A 426 -9.34 -4.04 -7.15
C ARG A 426 -10.48 -4.39 -8.12
N SER A 427 -10.40 -5.49 -8.85
CA SER A 427 -11.55 -5.90 -9.69
C SER A 427 -12.72 -6.41 -8.86
N SER A 428 -12.48 -6.92 -7.64
CA SER A 428 -13.58 -7.35 -6.75
C SER A 428 -14.51 -6.18 -6.41
N GLU A 429 -13.94 -5.00 -6.20
CA GLU A 429 -14.66 -3.74 -6.01
C GLU A 429 -15.47 -3.38 -7.25
N GLY A 430 -14.83 -3.39 -8.43
CA GLY A 430 -15.46 -3.04 -9.70
C GLY A 430 -16.60 -3.99 -10.08
N VAL A 431 -16.39 -5.30 -9.99
CA VAL A 431 -17.41 -6.32 -10.32
C VAL A 431 -18.57 -6.27 -9.35
N ALA A 432 -18.33 -6.16 -8.04
CA ALA A 432 -19.40 -6.00 -7.06
C ALA A 432 -20.18 -4.70 -7.28
N ALA A 433 -19.49 -3.59 -7.59
CA ALA A 433 -20.11 -2.32 -7.93
C ALA A 433 -20.94 -2.38 -9.23
N THR A 434 -20.50 -3.18 -10.22
CA THR A 434 -21.22 -3.43 -11.48
C THR A 434 -22.50 -4.21 -11.21
N LEU A 435 -22.43 -5.36 -10.55
CA LEU A 435 -23.60 -6.20 -10.28
C LEU A 435 -24.61 -5.55 -9.32
N ALA A 436 -24.17 -4.68 -8.42
CA ALA A 436 -25.07 -3.91 -7.57
C ALA A 436 -25.89 -2.84 -8.34
N ARG A 437 -25.43 -2.47 -9.56
CA ARG A 437 -26.06 -1.45 -10.43
C ARG A 437 -26.76 -2.06 -11.65
N GLU A 438 -26.29 -3.21 -12.10
CA GLU A 438 -26.80 -3.96 -13.24
C GLU A 438 -27.19 -5.39 -12.80
N PRO A 439 -28.28 -5.53 -12.01
CA PRO A 439 -28.67 -6.83 -11.44
C PRO A 439 -29.14 -7.84 -12.50
N ASP A 440 -29.50 -7.39 -13.71
CA ASP A 440 -30.00 -8.26 -14.78
C ASP A 440 -28.87 -8.97 -15.56
N LEU A 441 -27.59 -8.74 -15.21
CA LEU A 441 -26.48 -9.43 -15.83
C LEU A 441 -26.56 -10.96 -15.58
N PRO A 442 -26.17 -11.80 -16.55
CA PRO A 442 -26.34 -13.25 -16.50
C PRO A 442 -25.32 -13.93 -15.58
N VAL A 443 -25.37 -13.61 -14.28
CA VAL A 443 -24.44 -14.10 -13.26
C VAL A 443 -25.14 -15.06 -12.30
N SER A 444 -24.71 -16.32 -12.27
CA SER A 444 -25.25 -17.35 -11.37
C SER A 444 -24.62 -17.32 -9.98
N ALA A 445 -23.38 -16.82 -9.86
CA ALA A 445 -22.69 -16.63 -8.57
C ALA A 445 -21.55 -15.61 -8.69
N LEU A 446 -21.19 -14.99 -7.56
CA LEU A 446 -20.09 -14.04 -7.46
C LEU A 446 -19.05 -14.55 -6.45
N ILE A 447 -17.77 -14.52 -6.83
CA ILE A 447 -16.64 -14.88 -5.99
C ILE A 447 -15.73 -13.66 -5.87
N LEU A 448 -15.54 -13.16 -4.66
CA LEU A 448 -14.70 -12.00 -4.38
C LEU A 448 -13.52 -12.40 -3.49
N VAL A 449 -12.32 -12.28 -4.03
CA VAL A 449 -11.07 -12.56 -3.31
C VAL A 449 -10.44 -11.26 -2.86
N SER A 450 -10.14 -11.18 -1.57
CA SER A 450 -9.68 -9.98 -0.87
C SER A 450 -10.55 -8.75 -1.19
N PRO A 451 -11.87 -8.84 -0.90
CA PRO A 451 -12.87 -7.88 -1.38
C PRO A 451 -12.71 -6.48 -0.79
N SER A 452 -13.32 -5.51 -1.47
CA SER A 452 -13.66 -4.21 -0.89
C SER A 452 -15.17 -4.06 -0.70
N SER A 453 -15.59 -3.44 0.41
CA SER A 453 -17.01 -3.10 0.69
C SER A 453 -17.41 -1.72 0.18
N VAL A 454 -16.45 -0.94 -0.31
CA VAL A 454 -16.62 0.44 -0.75
C VAL A 454 -15.91 0.66 -2.07
N THR A 455 -16.36 1.65 -2.83
CA THR A 455 -15.58 2.17 -3.95
C THR A 455 -14.46 3.06 -3.40
N TRP A 456 -13.20 2.77 -3.69
CA TRP A 456 -12.04 3.53 -3.25
C TRP A 456 -11.65 4.61 -4.27
N GLN A 457 -10.99 5.66 -3.77
CA GLN A 457 -10.36 6.69 -4.59
C GLN A 457 -9.38 6.08 -5.59
N ALA A 458 -9.29 6.69 -6.78
CA ALA A 458 -8.40 6.26 -7.84
C ALA A 458 -6.92 6.19 -7.43
N ILE A 459 -6.20 5.31 -8.14
CA ILE A 459 -4.75 5.21 -8.10
C ILE A 459 -4.26 5.63 -9.49
N GLY A 460 -3.50 6.71 -9.53
CA GLY A 460 -2.93 7.32 -10.72
C GLY A 460 -1.63 6.65 -11.17
N ALA A 461 -1.05 7.18 -12.25
CA ALA A 461 0.24 6.74 -12.75
C ALA A 461 1.33 6.92 -11.67
N GLY A 462 2.27 5.98 -11.58
CA GLY A 462 3.36 6.05 -10.59
C GLY A 462 2.90 5.98 -9.12
N GLY A 463 1.66 5.55 -8.86
CA GLY A 463 1.12 5.46 -7.49
C GLY A 463 0.57 6.78 -6.94
N GLU A 464 0.40 7.81 -7.79
CA GLU A 464 -0.30 9.03 -7.41
C GLU A 464 -1.73 8.72 -6.93
N ILE A 465 -2.29 9.56 -6.06
CA ILE A 465 -3.67 9.39 -5.58
C ILE A 465 -4.47 10.60 -6.07
N PRO A 466 -4.98 10.57 -7.32
CA PRO A 466 -5.73 11.67 -7.89
C PRO A 466 -7.09 11.86 -7.20
N ASP A 467 -7.59 13.09 -7.20
CA ASP A 467 -8.93 13.43 -6.70
C ASP A 467 -10.01 13.04 -7.73
N THR A 468 -10.08 11.75 -8.05
CA THR A 468 -11.04 11.18 -8.99
C THR A 468 -11.46 9.78 -8.55
N SER A 469 -12.56 9.31 -9.12
CA SER A 469 -13.06 7.96 -8.87
C SER A 469 -12.25 6.91 -9.61
N SER A 470 -12.12 5.72 -9.03
CA SER A 470 -11.66 4.55 -9.77
C SER A 470 -12.62 4.14 -10.87
N TRP A 471 -13.93 4.34 -10.67
CA TRP A 471 -14.95 3.80 -11.55
C TRP A 471 -15.84 4.87 -12.13
N THR A 472 -16.29 4.64 -13.36
CA THR A 472 -17.41 5.35 -13.96
C THR A 472 -18.55 4.39 -14.24
N HIS A 473 -19.78 4.89 -14.19
CA HIS A 473 -20.97 4.18 -14.61
C HIS A 473 -21.79 5.11 -15.50
N ARG A 474 -22.05 4.66 -16.73
CA ARG A 474 -22.73 5.42 -17.79
C ARG A 474 -22.08 6.80 -18.01
N GLY A 475 -20.75 6.82 -18.04
CA GLY A 475 -19.95 8.03 -18.20
C GLY A 475 -19.89 8.97 -17.00
N HIS A 476 -20.53 8.63 -15.87
CA HIS A 476 -20.51 9.44 -14.65
C HIS A 476 -19.59 8.82 -13.60
N PRO A 477 -18.71 9.59 -12.92
CA PRO A 477 -17.88 9.07 -11.84
C PRO A 477 -18.71 8.49 -10.69
N CYS A 478 -18.36 7.28 -10.25
CA CYS A 478 -18.90 6.70 -9.03
C CYS A 478 -18.38 7.48 -7.81
N GLN A 479 -19.21 7.61 -6.76
CA GLN A 479 -18.71 8.15 -5.50
C GLN A 479 -17.64 7.21 -4.92
N TYR A 480 -16.63 7.78 -4.27
CA TYR A 480 -15.51 7.03 -3.73
C TYR A 480 -15.15 7.44 -2.31
N ALA A 481 -14.51 6.52 -1.60
CA ALA A 481 -13.90 6.72 -0.31
C ALA A 481 -12.50 7.33 -0.52
N PRO A 482 -12.22 8.53 0.03
CA PRO A 482 -10.87 9.08 -0.05
C PRO A 482 -9.89 8.16 0.67
N LEU A 483 -8.71 7.97 0.10
CA LEU A 483 -7.63 7.23 0.74
C LEU A 483 -6.76 8.24 1.54
N PRO A 484 -6.77 8.21 2.89
CA PRO A 484 -6.02 9.17 3.71
C PRO A 484 -4.51 8.90 3.63
N SER A 485 -3.89 9.29 2.52
CA SER A 485 -2.49 9.02 2.19
C SER A 485 -1.50 9.65 3.18
N GLY A 486 -1.93 10.71 3.88
CA GLY A 486 -1.19 11.30 4.99
C GLY A 486 -0.86 10.31 6.11
N THR A 487 -1.66 9.25 6.29
CA THR A 487 -1.42 8.17 7.26
C THR A 487 -0.13 7.40 6.96
N LEU A 488 0.31 7.36 5.69
CA LEU A 488 1.54 6.67 5.27
C LEU A 488 2.79 7.52 5.46
N MET A 489 2.64 8.82 5.70
CA MET A 489 3.78 9.74 5.73
C MET A 489 4.84 9.41 6.79
N PRO A 490 4.47 9.00 8.03
CA PRO A 490 5.47 8.54 9.00
C PRO A 490 6.27 7.33 8.51
N GLN A 491 5.62 6.39 7.79
CA GLN A 491 6.29 5.23 7.20
C GLN A 491 7.23 5.65 6.08
N LEU A 492 6.80 6.54 5.18
CA LEU A 492 7.64 7.05 4.09
C LEU A 492 8.89 7.76 4.62
N VAL A 493 8.76 8.59 5.66
CA VAL A 493 9.90 9.26 6.31
C VAL A 493 10.83 8.24 6.97
N SER A 494 10.28 7.22 7.64
CA SER A 494 11.08 6.13 8.23
C SER A 494 11.84 5.34 7.16
N ASN A 495 11.19 5.03 6.04
CA ASN A 495 11.78 4.32 4.90
C ASN A 495 12.91 5.14 4.28
N ALA A 496 12.69 6.44 4.03
CA ALA A 496 13.73 7.35 3.55
C ALA A 496 14.94 7.40 4.51
N TRP A 497 14.71 7.41 5.82
CA TRP A 497 15.78 7.42 6.82
C TRP A 497 16.60 6.12 6.85
N HIS A 498 15.95 4.98 6.59
CA HIS A 498 16.59 3.67 6.61
C HIS A 498 17.21 3.26 5.28
N LEU A 499 16.89 3.95 4.18
CA LEU A 499 17.30 3.59 2.82
C LEU A 499 18.79 3.23 2.68
N SER A 500 19.71 4.03 3.23
CA SER A 500 21.15 3.76 3.12
C SER A 500 21.56 2.45 3.81
N ARG A 501 20.92 2.14 4.94
CA ARG A 501 21.12 0.88 5.66
C ARG A 501 20.50 -0.28 4.90
N ASP A 502 19.30 -0.10 4.37
CA ASP A 502 18.58 -1.13 3.61
C ASP A 502 19.34 -1.50 2.33
N ILE A 503 19.91 -0.50 1.63
CA ILE A 503 20.82 -0.71 0.49
C ILE A 503 22.06 -1.49 0.93
N ALA A 504 22.71 -1.09 2.03
CA ALA A 504 23.90 -1.79 2.52
C ALA A 504 23.62 -3.26 2.91
N ARG A 505 22.37 -3.57 3.29
CA ARG A 505 21.93 -4.92 3.69
C ARG A 505 21.23 -5.70 2.57
N HIS A 506 21.01 -5.11 1.40
CA HIS A 506 20.20 -5.69 0.32
C HIS A 506 18.78 -6.06 0.79
N GLU A 507 18.22 -5.28 1.73
CA GLU A 507 16.88 -5.46 2.27
C GLU A 507 15.86 -4.64 1.46
N PRO A 508 14.67 -5.18 1.15
CA PRO A 508 13.64 -4.43 0.46
C PRO A 508 13.05 -3.34 1.37
N THR A 509 12.86 -2.15 0.81
CA THR A 509 12.14 -1.06 1.49
C THR A 509 10.68 -1.11 1.06
N LEU A 510 9.84 -1.69 1.91
CA LEU A 510 8.45 -1.99 1.59
C LEU A 510 7.46 -0.95 2.12
N LEU A 511 6.35 -0.80 1.40
CA LEU A 511 5.22 0.04 1.79
C LEU A 511 4.03 -0.83 2.21
N ARG A 512 3.42 -0.53 3.36
CA ARG A 512 2.21 -1.22 3.84
C ARG A 512 1.03 -0.28 3.73
N LEU A 513 0.06 -0.62 2.89
CA LEU A 513 -1.09 0.26 2.60
C LEU A 513 -2.26 0.06 3.57
N ALA A 514 -2.32 -1.07 4.28
CA ALA A 514 -3.44 -1.38 5.18
C ALA A 514 -3.77 -0.26 6.18
N PRO A 515 -2.80 0.45 6.82
CA PRO A 515 -3.11 1.55 7.73
C PRO A 515 -3.92 2.69 7.06
N ALA A 516 -3.62 3.03 5.81
CA ALA A 516 -4.34 4.08 5.09
C ALA A 516 -5.77 3.64 4.75
N TYR A 517 -5.94 2.42 4.24
CA TYR A 517 -7.27 1.87 3.93
C TYR A 517 -8.15 1.74 5.18
N SER A 518 -7.59 1.24 6.28
CA SER A 518 -8.31 1.15 7.57
C SER A 518 -8.72 2.54 8.08
N ALA A 519 -7.82 3.54 8.02
CA ALA A 519 -8.17 4.91 8.40
C ALA A 519 -9.29 5.50 7.52
N GLY A 520 -9.31 5.16 6.22
CA GLY A 520 -10.38 5.53 5.30
C GLY A 520 -11.73 4.90 5.70
N LEU A 521 -11.75 3.61 6.01
CA LEU A 521 -12.97 2.92 6.48
C LEU A 521 -13.48 3.50 7.80
N ASP A 522 -12.60 3.79 8.76
CA ASP A 522 -12.96 4.39 10.04
C ASP A 522 -13.53 5.81 9.87
N ALA A 523 -13.04 6.56 8.89
CA ALA A 523 -13.59 7.88 8.56
C ALA A 523 -15.00 7.75 7.96
N LEU A 524 -15.23 6.78 7.08
CA LEU A 524 -16.55 6.49 6.52
C LEU A 524 -17.56 6.04 7.58
N GLY A 525 -17.16 5.15 8.50
CA GLY A 525 -18.05 4.67 9.58
C GLY A 525 -18.53 5.78 10.52
N ARG A 526 -17.78 6.87 10.63
CA ARG A 526 -18.16 8.07 11.40
C ARG A 526 -19.01 9.08 10.61
N SER A 527 -19.03 8.97 9.28
CA SER A 527 -19.73 9.90 8.40
C SER A 527 -21.19 9.47 8.18
N LYS A 528 -22.14 10.32 8.59
CA LYS A 528 -23.58 10.11 8.35
C LYS A 528 -24.01 10.34 6.89
N THR A 529 -23.11 10.81 6.03
CA THR A 529 -23.40 11.23 4.64
C THR A 529 -22.68 10.38 3.59
N ALA A 530 -22.08 9.25 3.96
CA ALA A 530 -21.34 8.36 3.05
C ALA A 530 -22.25 7.47 2.15
N THR A 531 -23.50 7.86 1.93
CA THR A 531 -24.44 7.14 1.05
C THR A 531 -24.01 7.24 -0.40
N GLY A 532 -23.63 6.11 -0.99
CA GLY A 532 -23.23 5.97 -2.40
C GLY A 532 -21.77 5.54 -2.61
N VAL A 533 -20.94 5.63 -1.58
CA VAL A 533 -19.55 5.12 -1.55
C VAL A 533 -19.51 3.63 -1.22
N ILE A 534 -20.39 3.20 -0.31
CA ILE A 534 -20.55 1.79 0.07
C ILE A 534 -21.22 1.03 -1.07
N ILE A 535 -20.69 -0.14 -1.42
CA ILE A 535 -21.27 -0.99 -2.45
C ILE A 535 -22.59 -1.56 -1.93
N SER A 536 -23.68 -1.35 -2.69
CA SER A 536 -25.03 -1.84 -2.37
C SER A 536 -25.16 -3.33 -2.63
N ALA A 537 -24.42 -4.13 -1.86
CA ALA A 537 -24.35 -5.59 -2.02
C ALA A 537 -25.73 -6.26 -1.91
N GLU A 538 -26.69 -5.66 -1.21
CA GLU A 538 -28.10 -6.10 -1.14
C GLU A 538 -28.79 -6.17 -2.52
N ASN A 539 -28.29 -5.46 -3.53
CA ASN A 539 -28.86 -5.46 -4.88
C ASN A 539 -28.30 -6.57 -5.79
N ILE A 540 -27.27 -7.30 -5.35
CA ILE A 540 -26.65 -8.37 -6.16
C ILE A 540 -27.55 -9.62 -6.10
N PRO A 541 -28.17 -10.11 -7.17
CA PRO A 541 -29.21 -11.15 -7.03
C PRO A 541 -28.67 -12.57 -6.80
N CYS A 542 -27.37 -12.80 -7.05
CA CYS A 542 -26.75 -14.12 -6.96
C CYS A 542 -26.03 -14.37 -5.62
N PRO A 543 -25.80 -15.64 -5.23
CA PRO A 543 -24.95 -15.97 -4.07
C PRO A 543 -23.54 -15.38 -4.17
N ILE A 544 -22.99 -14.96 -3.03
CA ILE A 544 -21.62 -14.41 -2.94
C ILE A 544 -20.74 -15.31 -2.09
N LEU A 545 -19.57 -15.68 -2.62
CA LEU A 545 -18.45 -16.23 -1.85
C LEU A 545 -17.37 -15.15 -1.68
N CYS A 546 -17.16 -14.70 -0.45
CA CYS A 546 -15.99 -13.90 -0.10
C CYS A 546 -14.84 -14.80 0.35
N VAL A 547 -13.62 -14.45 -0.02
CA VAL A 547 -12.39 -15.10 0.42
C VAL A 547 -11.43 -14.02 0.94
N SER A 548 -10.91 -14.16 2.15
CA SER A 548 -9.92 -13.25 2.71
C SER A 548 -8.78 -14.00 3.41
N GLY A 549 -7.65 -13.32 3.54
CA GLY A 549 -6.53 -13.73 4.38
C GLY A 549 -6.44 -12.88 5.65
N SER A 550 -6.13 -13.49 6.79
CA SER A 550 -6.03 -12.77 8.07
C SER A 550 -4.75 -11.91 8.21
N ASP A 551 -3.77 -12.10 7.32
CA ASP A 551 -2.48 -11.39 7.28
C ASP A 551 -2.38 -10.46 6.05
N ASP A 552 -3.51 -9.90 5.61
CA ASP A 552 -3.57 -8.94 4.50
C ASP A 552 -2.93 -7.60 4.90
N HIS A 553 -1.77 -7.29 4.32
CA HIS A 553 -1.05 -6.03 4.55
C HIS A 553 -1.41 -4.91 3.56
N LEU A 554 -2.26 -5.19 2.56
CA LEU A 554 -2.70 -4.18 1.58
C LEU A 554 -3.93 -3.42 2.10
N TRP A 555 -4.98 -4.13 2.50
CA TRP A 555 -6.22 -3.52 3.02
C TRP A 555 -7.00 -4.49 3.93
N PRO A 556 -7.94 -4.02 4.77
CA PRO A 556 -8.66 -4.89 5.69
C PRO A 556 -9.76 -5.71 4.97
N SER A 557 -9.37 -6.65 4.13
CA SER A 557 -10.27 -7.43 3.27
C SER A 557 -11.28 -8.28 4.04
N GLU A 558 -10.90 -8.86 5.18
CA GLU A 558 -11.80 -9.64 6.03
C GLU A 558 -12.96 -8.79 6.58
N GLN A 559 -12.65 -7.60 7.11
CA GLN A 559 -13.67 -6.65 7.60
C GLN A 559 -14.61 -6.20 6.47
N MET A 560 -14.05 -5.97 5.28
CA MET A 560 -14.81 -5.55 4.12
C MET A 560 -15.71 -6.67 3.58
N ALA A 561 -15.23 -7.92 3.55
CA ALA A 561 -16.04 -9.10 3.24
C ALA A 561 -17.24 -9.23 4.17
N ASP A 562 -17.02 -9.11 5.49
CA ASP A 562 -18.10 -9.20 6.47
C ASP A 562 -19.12 -8.07 6.32
N THR A 563 -18.64 -6.87 6.00
CA THR A 563 -19.52 -5.72 5.73
C THR A 563 -20.42 -5.97 4.51
N LEU A 564 -19.88 -6.54 3.42
CA LEU A 564 -20.67 -6.87 2.23
C LEU A 564 -21.77 -7.89 2.54
N LEU A 565 -21.42 -8.99 3.22
CA LEU A 565 -22.35 -10.09 3.47
C LEU A 565 -23.41 -9.73 4.53
N ALA A 566 -23.05 -8.94 5.54
CA ALA A 566 -23.99 -8.48 6.56
C ALA A 566 -25.16 -7.65 5.99
N ARG A 567 -24.97 -7.00 4.84
CA ARG A 567 -26.04 -6.25 4.14
C ARG A 567 -27.06 -7.16 3.45
N ARG A 568 -26.66 -8.39 3.12
CA ARG A 568 -27.47 -9.33 2.32
C ARG A 568 -28.25 -10.31 3.18
N GLN A 569 -27.66 -10.77 4.28
CA GLN A 569 -28.25 -11.76 5.21
C GLN A 569 -28.84 -12.99 4.49
N THR A 570 -28.21 -13.46 3.41
CA THR A 570 -28.69 -14.59 2.61
C THR A 570 -27.93 -15.87 2.97
N ALA A 571 -28.64 -16.98 3.21
CA ALA A 571 -28.05 -18.25 3.64
C ALA A 571 -27.12 -18.91 2.60
N SER A 572 -27.20 -18.51 1.33
CA SER A 572 -26.33 -19.00 0.26
C SER A 572 -24.97 -18.30 0.22
N ASP A 573 -24.83 -17.15 0.88
CA ASP A 573 -23.58 -16.41 0.92
C ASP A 573 -22.60 -17.08 1.89
N LYS A 574 -21.30 -17.03 1.55
CA LYS A 574 -20.24 -17.67 2.32
C LYS A 574 -19.03 -16.75 2.45
N HIS A 575 -18.29 -16.91 3.54
CA HIS A 575 -17.00 -16.24 3.74
C HIS A 575 -15.97 -17.26 4.21
N ILE A 576 -14.99 -17.55 3.34
CA ILE A 576 -13.82 -18.37 3.68
C ILE A 576 -12.71 -17.45 4.16
N ARG A 577 -12.18 -17.74 5.35
CA ARG A 577 -11.06 -17.00 5.96
C ARG A 577 -9.87 -17.94 6.07
N TYR A 578 -8.77 -17.57 5.43
CA TYR A 578 -7.52 -18.30 5.54
C TYR A 578 -6.62 -17.65 6.58
N ASP A 579 -6.39 -18.36 7.68
CA ASP A 579 -5.47 -17.90 8.71
C ASP A 579 -4.04 -17.80 8.16
N GLY A 580 -3.38 -16.66 8.36
CA GLY A 580 -2.01 -16.42 7.91
C GLY A 580 -1.83 -16.19 6.43
N ALA A 581 -2.90 -16.17 5.62
CA ALA A 581 -2.78 -15.79 4.22
C ALA A 581 -2.79 -14.25 4.06
N GLY A 582 -2.01 -13.76 3.10
CA GLY A 582 -2.02 -12.35 2.67
C GLY A 582 -3.05 -12.01 1.61
N HIS A 583 -2.82 -10.88 0.94
CA HIS A 583 -3.77 -10.23 0.05
C HIS A 583 -4.05 -10.96 -1.27
N LEU A 584 -3.03 -11.51 -1.95
CA LEU A 584 -3.21 -12.09 -3.30
C LEU A 584 -3.36 -13.62 -3.27
N LEU A 585 -4.52 -14.09 -2.83
CA LEU A 585 -4.89 -15.51 -2.89
C LEU A 585 -5.21 -15.93 -4.33
N ARG A 586 -4.32 -16.71 -4.96
CA ARG A 586 -4.44 -17.11 -6.37
C ARG A 586 -4.38 -18.63 -6.52
N PRO A 587 -5.39 -19.27 -7.14
CA PRO A 587 -5.37 -20.70 -7.42
C PRO A 587 -4.11 -21.14 -8.17
N GLY A 588 -3.41 -22.16 -7.64
CA GLY A 588 -2.27 -22.80 -8.32
C GLY A 588 -0.96 -22.00 -8.28
N LEU A 589 -0.78 -21.08 -7.32
CA LEU A 589 0.42 -20.27 -7.17
C LEU A 589 1.38 -20.80 -6.08
N TYR A 590 2.59 -21.17 -6.45
CA TYR A 590 3.70 -21.56 -5.55
C TYR A 590 5.04 -21.25 -6.20
N PRO A 591 6.09 -20.89 -5.45
CA PRO A 591 6.13 -20.60 -4.01
C PRO A 591 5.39 -19.33 -3.57
N SER A 592 5.30 -19.19 -2.25
CA SER A 592 4.59 -18.11 -1.55
C SER A 592 5.45 -17.37 -0.51
N THR A 593 6.77 -17.57 -0.50
CA THR A 593 7.70 -16.93 0.45
C THR A 593 7.94 -15.44 0.23
N VAL A 594 7.55 -14.93 -0.94
CA VAL A 594 7.65 -13.52 -1.29
C VAL A 594 6.28 -13.09 -1.81
N GLN A 595 5.65 -12.17 -1.08
CA GLN A 595 4.34 -11.60 -1.37
C GLN A 595 4.47 -10.08 -1.48
N VAL A 596 5.20 -9.64 -2.50
CA VAL A 596 5.48 -8.23 -2.76
C VAL A 596 5.17 -7.96 -4.23
N VAL A 597 4.53 -6.83 -4.52
CA VAL A 597 4.33 -6.33 -5.90
C VAL A 597 4.69 -4.86 -5.93
N GLY A 598 5.65 -4.46 -6.76
CA GLY A 598 6.05 -3.06 -6.92
C GLY A 598 6.47 -2.38 -5.61
N GLY A 599 7.13 -3.12 -4.71
CA GLY A 599 7.55 -2.62 -3.39
C GLY A 599 6.45 -2.51 -2.33
N ILE A 600 5.24 -3.00 -2.62
CA ILE A 600 4.13 -3.07 -1.68
C ILE A 600 4.11 -4.44 -1.01
N ASP A 601 4.07 -4.45 0.33
CA ASP A 601 3.93 -5.67 1.14
C ASP A 601 2.47 -6.13 1.11
N LEU A 602 2.22 -7.34 0.57
CA LEU A 602 0.90 -7.95 0.48
C LEU A 602 0.58 -8.86 1.67
N GLY A 603 1.57 -9.10 2.55
CA GLY A 603 1.46 -9.98 3.70
C GLY A 603 1.32 -11.46 3.35
N GLY A 604 1.08 -12.28 4.36
CA GLY A 604 0.98 -13.73 4.23
C GLY A 604 2.21 -14.46 4.75
N ARG A 605 1.98 -15.38 5.68
CA ARG A 605 2.96 -16.39 6.08
C ARG A 605 3.12 -17.39 4.93
N PRO A 606 4.36 -17.71 4.52
CA PRO A 606 4.58 -18.44 3.27
C PRO A 606 3.82 -19.76 3.18
N ARG A 607 3.92 -20.59 4.22
CA ARG A 607 3.31 -21.92 4.26
C ARG A 607 1.79 -21.82 4.20
N GLU A 608 1.21 -21.01 5.07
CA GLU A 608 -0.23 -20.81 5.20
C GLU A 608 -0.83 -20.22 3.92
N HIS A 609 -0.18 -19.22 3.33
CA HIS A 609 -0.62 -18.62 2.08
C HIS A 609 -0.57 -19.60 0.92
N GLY A 610 0.49 -20.40 0.80
CA GLY A 610 0.59 -21.43 -0.24
C GLY A 610 -0.51 -22.49 -0.10
N LEU A 611 -0.74 -22.99 1.11
CA LEU A 611 -1.81 -23.96 1.38
C LEU A 611 -3.20 -23.38 1.09
N ALA A 612 -3.43 -22.11 1.41
CA ALA A 612 -4.67 -21.41 1.06
C ALA A 612 -4.88 -21.36 -0.45
N CYS A 613 -3.85 -20.98 -1.22
CA CYS A 613 -3.87 -21.01 -2.68
C CYS A 613 -4.11 -22.42 -3.26
N LEU A 614 -3.77 -23.48 -2.52
CA LEU A 614 -3.97 -24.88 -2.96
C LEU A 614 -5.43 -25.25 -2.87
N ALA A 615 -5.98 -25.02 -1.68
CA ALA A 615 -7.35 -25.35 -1.34
C ALA A 615 -8.35 -24.50 -2.12
N LEU A 616 -7.99 -23.25 -2.44
CA LEU A 616 -8.91 -22.28 -3.02
C LEU A 616 -9.58 -22.76 -4.32
N THR A 617 -8.86 -23.52 -5.16
CA THR A 617 -9.44 -24.02 -6.42
C THR A 617 -10.62 -24.95 -6.16
N ASP A 618 -10.49 -25.87 -5.20
CA ASP A 618 -11.53 -26.85 -4.91
C ASP A 618 -12.72 -26.19 -4.18
N GLU A 619 -12.45 -25.20 -3.32
CA GLU A 619 -13.49 -24.38 -2.70
C GLU A 619 -14.32 -23.58 -3.72
N ILE A 620 -13.64 -22.97 -4.71
CA ILE A 620 -14.30 -22.27 -5.83
C ILE A 620 -15.18 -23.25 -6.60
N VAL A 621 -14.65 -24.39 -7.02
CA VAL A 621 -15.41 -25.37 -7.81
C VAL A 621 -16.58 -25.96 -7.02
N GLY A 622 -16.39 -26.24 -5.72
CA GLY A 622 -17.47 -26.68 -4.83
C GLY A 622 -18.60 -25.63 -4.73
N PHE A 623 -18.24 -24.35 -4.60
CA PHE A 623 -19.23 -23.26 -4.57
C PHE A 623 -19.97 -23.11 -5.91
N VAL A 624 -19.24 -23.11 -7.04
CA VAL A 624 -19.80 -23.05 -8.39
C VAL A 624 -20.81 -24.20 -8.62
N GLY A 625 -20.44 -25.43 -8.27
CA GLY A 625 -21.33 -26.59 -8.40
C GLY A 625 -22.59 -26.48 -7.53
N SER A 626 -22.49 -25.91 -6.33
CA SER A 626 -23.65 -25.71 -5.45
C SER A 626 -24.63 -24.67 -6.00
N ALA A 627 -24.13 -23.58 -6.60
CA ALA A 627 -24.96 -22.54 -7.21
C ALA A 627 -25.71 -23.03 -8.46
N GLY A 628 -25.05 -23.83 -9.31
CA GLY A 628 -25.66 -24.38 -10.52
C GLY A 628 -26.85 -25.32 -10.27
N ASN A 629 -26.89 -25.97 -9.10
CA ASN A 629 -28.04 -26.79 -8.69
C ASN A 629 -29.24 -25.95 -8.24
N VAL A 630 -29.03 -24.76 -7.68
CA VAL A 630 -30.12 -23.86 -7.27
C VAL A 630 -30.87 -23.30 -8.49
N ASP A 631 -30.14 -22.95 -9.56
CA ASP A 631 -30.74 -22.47 -10.81
C ASP A 631 -31.51 -23.57 -11.58
N ALA A 632 -31.03 -24.82 -11.55
CA ALA A 632 -31.78 -25.97 -12.06
C ALA A 632 -33.13 -26.17 -11.36
N VAL A 633 -33.19 -25.95 -10.04
CA VAL A 633 -34.44 -26.08 -9.27
C VAL A 633 -35.38 -24.89 -9.51
N ARG A 634 -34.84 -23.69 -9.75
CA ARG A 634 -35.64 -22.49 -10.08
C ARG A 634 -36.19 -22.50 -11.51
N SER A 635 -35.44 -23.02 -12.48
CA SER A 635 -35.89 -23.14 -13.88
C SER A 635 -36.85 -24.30 -14.15
N ALA A 636 -36.90 -25.29 -13.25
CA ALA A 636 -37.85 -26.41 -13.30
C ALA A 636 -39.19 -26.13 -12.61
N ARG A 637 -39.38 -24.93 -12.03
CA ARG A 637 -40.63 -24.43 -11.46
C ARG A 637 -41.17 -23.30 -12.32
#